data_AF-A0A6B8M7T6-F1
#
_entry.id   AF-A0A6B8M7T6-F1
#
_cell.length_a   1.000
_cell.length_b   1.000
_cell.length_c   1.000
_cell.angle_alpha   90.00
_cell.angle_beta   90.00
_cell.angle_gamma   90.00
#
_symmetry.space_group_name_H-M   'P 1'
#
loop_
_entity.id
_entity.type
_entity.pdbx_description
1 polymer ?
#
loop_
_entity_poly.entity_id
_entity_poly.type
_entity_poly.pdbx_seq_one_letter_code
_entity_poly.pdbx_strand_id
1 'polypeptide(L)'
;MRTSFYLMVRAAASSLKRLARARSGSTAIIFGLAFIPVMLGIGAAIDYGRAAMIKSKLQGATDEAVLAAGAQSKLKQSDRQSIALNKVLNNLGGAAGSLNVTVLESEPKAGVYEVTAQATMNTSLLKFANFQSITVAAKSEASVTMGSEAPVEIALALDNTGSMRDDIPALKSAAKTLVQNIMGDGSNGKVRVSVVPYVAAVNPGLTDTSMIDTGVSAPWTGNWFNWAWLGYDKRCTPNWGSGGGGSGPGGGSSGDSGDASDLINLLNPFRRIAQELFGVGAAHASDVTPNTIPTLTLQNLRSSATGRTFKAPVGFNIQPKDSYTGGCDWIVNPGQVSPYELFKRLKDDKGTPVAWKGCVEARANAAEIAAVNSSWSASYASADYDVTDAPPASGNAASLFTPYFWPDEPDYDFNTWVSAAPGKWISGSTTFHNNFKADYPVPSSWNWVANNWNAGQDILKYDGATNSAIVKETAPDTYGPNAACPQPITRLTNNQGTVISAIEAMNFWYNGGTVISEGLTWAWRTISPEKPFADGAAYTDAKTKKVIVLMTDGVNGLAENGNSAGAGISDYSAYGYMGGSRLSWADNVQTYDQLQTFLDNRLKKACDNAKAKGISIYTVMFNHNGFLSQTQQAHSSALLAYCASKPDNAYVATDSNALSDAFANISVAATATPLRLTK
;
A
#
# COMPACT_ATOMS: atom_id res chain seq x y z
N MET A 1 3.38 12.05 -93.08
CA MET A 1 4.12 11.23 -92.08
C MET A 1 4.77 9.95 -92.63
N ARG A 2 4.38 9.36 -93.77
CA ARG A 2 4.97 8.09 -94.28
C ARG A 2 6.32 8.22 -95.01
N THR A 3 6.69 9.39 -95.52
CA THR A 3 7.91 9.57 -96.34
C THR A 3 9.19 9.79 -95.52
N SER A 4 9.10 10.43 -94.34
CA SER A 4 10.27 10.66 -93.46
C SER A 4 10.73 9.38 -92.74
N PHE A 5 9.82 8.43 -92.48
CA PHE A 5 10.16 7.15 -91.86
C PHE A 5 10.97 6.25 -92.80
N TYR A 6 10.65 6.25 -94.10
CA TYR A 6 11.40 5.50 -95.12
C TYR A 6 12.83 6.01 -95.34
N LEU A 7 13.06 7.32 -95.20
CA LEU A 7 14.40 7.92 -95.29
C LEU A 7 15.24 7.62 -94.05
N MET A 8 14.67 7.65 -92.84
CA MET A 8 15.36 7.22 -91.62
C MET A 8 15.71 5.73 -91.62
N VAL A 9 14.79 4.86 -92.06
CA VAL A 9 15.04 3.41 -92.16
C VAL A 9 16.10 3.10 -93.22
N ARG A 10 16.13 3.82 -94.35
CA ARG A 10 17.18 3.66 -95.36
C ARG A 10 18.55 4.18 -94.91
N ALA A 11 18.60 5.27 -94.14
CA ALA A 11 19.84 5.79 -93.54
C ALA A 11 20.41 4.87 -92.44
N ALA A 12 19.53 4.25 -91.64
CA ALA A 12 19.93 3.22 -90.69
C ALA A 12 20.43 1.95 -91.40
N ALA A 13 19.74 1.50 -92.44
CA ALA A 13 20.13 0.33 -93.23
C ALA A 13 21.44 0.55 -94.02
N SER A 14 21.71 1.75 -94.52
CA SER A 14 22.96 2.08 -95.19
C SER A 14 24.14 2.19 -94.20
N SER A 15 23.90 2.70 -93.00
CA SER A 15 24.89 2.75 -91.91
C SER A 15 25.23 1.35 -91.38
N LEU A 16 24.23 0.47 -91.26
CA LEU A 16 24.41 -0.95 -90.92
C LEU A 16 25.18 -1.73 -91.99
N LYS A 17 24.92 -1.47 -93.29
CA LYS A 17 25.70 -2.05 -94.40
C LYS A 17 27.14 -1.55 -94.45
N ARG A 18 27.39 -0.29 -94.03
CA ARG A 18 28.73 0.29 -93.94
C ARG A 18 29.50 -0.26 -92.73
N LEU A 19 28.83 -0.53 -91.62
CA LEU A 19 29.38 -1.20 -90.44
C LEU A 19 29.77 -2.66 -90.75
N ALA A 20 28.92 -3.38 -91.49
CA ALA A 20 29.16 -4.78 -91.88
C ALA A 20 30.31 -4.96 -92.90
N ARG A 21 30.72 -3.89 -93.60
CA ARG A 21 31.83 -3.91 -94.60
C ARG A 21 33.11 -3.27 -94.10
N ALA A 22 33.14 -2.70 -92.90
CA ALA A 22 34.34 -2.10 -92.33
C ALA A 22 35.30 -3.20 -91.82
N ARG A 23 36.46 -3.36 -92.48
CA ARG A 23 37.53 -4.30 -92.10
C ARG A 23 38.78 -3.62 -91.51
N SER A 24 38.76 -2.30 -91.32
CA SER A 24 39.86 -1.54 -90.74
C SER A 24 39.49 -1.05 -89.34
N GLY A 25 40.11 -1.62 -88.31
CA GLY A 25 40.06 -1.11 -86.95
C GLY A 25 39.70 -2.17 -85.92
N SER A 26 40.40 -2.13 -84.78
CA SER A 26 40.25 -2.95 -83.56
C SER A 26 38.85 -2.95 -82.92
N THR A 27 37.77 -2.74 -83.66
CA THR A 27 36.38 -2.74 -83.19
C THR A 27 36.02 -4.03 -82.46
N ALA A 28 36.43 -5.20 -82.97
CA ALA A 28 36.23 -6.49 -82.28
C ALA A 28 37.03 -6.60 -80.97
N ILE A 29 38.24 -6.05 -80.93
CA ILE A 29 39.11 -6.05 -79.73
C ILE A 29 38.58 -5.07 -78.68
N ILE A 30 38.19 -3.85 -79.09
CA ILE A 30 37.59 -2.84 -78.23
C ILE A 30 36.23 -3.33 -77.71
N PHE A 31 35.42 -3.96 -78.56
CA PHE A 31 34.16 -4.57 -78.13
C PHE A 31 34.40 -5.71 -77.14
N GLY A 32 35.35 -6.62 -77.42
CA GLY A 32 35.69 -7.70 -76.50
C GLY A 32 36.21 -7.21 -75.14
N LEU A 33 37.04 -6.17 -75.13
CA LEU A 33 37.56 -5.54 -73.91
C LEU A 33 36.50 -4.72 -73.16
N ALA A 34 35.57 -4.07 -73.86
CA ALA A 34 34.47 -3.30 -73.25
C ALA A 34 33.30 -4.20 -72.79
N PHE A 35 33.13 -5.37 -73.40
CA PHE A 35 32.07 -6.32 -73.05
C PHE A 35 32.23 -6.86 -71.62
N ILE A 36 33.46 -7.13 -71.18
CA ILE A 36 33.76 -7.62 -69.83
C ILE A 36 33.27 -6.66 -68.74
N PRO A 37 33.67 -5.37 -68.71
CA PRO A 37 33.21 -4.43 -67.68
C PRO A 37 31.71 -4.13 -67.77
N VAL A 38 31.11 -4.13 -68.98
CA VAL A 38 29.65 -3.95 -69.13
C VAL A 38 28.87 -5.14 -68.58
N MET A 39 29.30 -6.37 -68.85
CA MET A 39 28.67 -7.58 -68.29
C MET A 39 28.85 -7.66 -66.78
N LEU A 40 30.01 -7.26 -66.25
CA LEU A 40 30.22 -7.13 -64.81
C LEU A 40 29.28 -6.08 -64.19
N GLY A 41 29.07 -4.94 -64.86
CA GLY A 41 28.12 -3.91 -64.42
C GLY A 41 26.67 -4.41 -64.39
N ILE A 42 26.23 -5.15 -65.42
CA ILE A 42 24.90 -5.77 -65.45
C ILE A 42 24.78 -6.84 -64.34
N GLY A 43 25.81 -7.67 -64.17
CA GLY A 43 25.86 -8.68 -63.13
C GLY A 43 25.77 -8.10 -61.72
N ALA A 44 26.52 -7.03 -61.47
CA ALA A 44 26.46 -6.27 -60.23
C ALA A 44 25.07 -5.69 -59.98
N ALA A 45 24.42 -5.12 -61.00
CA ALA A 45 23.09 -4.54 -60.88
C ALA A 45 22.01 -5.60 -60.52
N ILE A 46 22.07 -6.79 -61.11
CA ILE A 46 21.11 -7.88 -60.84
C ILE A 46 21.32 -8.44 -59.43
N ASP A 47 22.56 -8.78 -59.06
CA ASP A 47 22.86 -9.33 -57.73
C ASP A 47 22.59 -8.30 -56.63
N TYR A 48 22.87 -7.01 -56.87
CA TYR A 48 22.50 -5.91 -55.97
C TYR A 48 20.98 -5.75 -55.86
N GLY A 49 20.23 -5.81 -56.97
CA GLY A 49 18.77 -5.73 -56.95
C GLY A 49 18.14 -6.84 -56.11
N ARG A 50 18.67 -8.07 -56.22
CA ARG A 50 18.27 -9.21 -55.38
C ARG A 50 18.62 -8.98 -53.91
N ALA A 51 19.85 -8.52 -53.61
CA ALA A 51 20.27 -8.21 -52.25
C ALA A 51 19.39 -7.11 -51.62
N ALA A 52 19.03 -6.08 -52.38
CA ALA A 52 18.14 -5.00 -51.94
C ALA A 52 16.72 -5.51 -51.63
N MET A 53 16.16 -6.39 -52.47
CA MET A 53 14.86 -7.02 -52.21
C MET A 53 14.90 -7.91 -50.95
N ILE A 54 15.95 -8.71 -50.77
CA ILE A 54 16.12 -9.52 -49.57
C ILE A 54 16.28 -8.64 -48.34
N LYS A 55 17.04 -7.54 -48.43
CA LYS A 55 17.20 -6.58 -47.32
C LYS A 55 15.87 -5.99 -46.89
N SER A 56 15.01 -5.57 -47.83
CA SER A 56 13.68 -5.03 -47.50
C SER A 56 12.77 -6.07 -46.83
N LYS A 57 12.75 -7.31 -47.33
CA LYS A 57 11.98 -8.40 -46.70
C LYS A 57 12.54 -8.79 -45.34
N LEU A 58 13.86 -8.83 -45.21
CA LEU A 58 14.55 -9.12 -43.97
C LEU A 58 14.22 -8.05 -42.93
N GLN A 59 14.18 -6.77 -43.29
CA GLN A 59 13.79 -5.70 -42.39
C GLN A 59 12.37 -5.91 -41.84
N GLY A 60 11.37 -6.13 -42.71
CA GLY A 60 10.00 -6.40 -42.25
C GLY A 60 9.86 -7.67 -41.40
N ALA A 61 10.65 -8.72 -41.71
CA ALA A 61 10.69 -9.94 -40.92
C ALA A 61 11.32 -9.72 -39.54
N THR A 62 12.37 -8.90 -39.45
CA THR A 62 13.03 -8.53 -38.19
C THR A 62 12.14 -7.64 -37.33
N ASP A 63 11.38 -6.73 -37.93
CA ASP A 63 10.42 -5.85 -37.23
C ASP A 63 9.32 -6.69 -36.53
N GLU A 64 8.76 -7.69 -37.22
CA GLU A 64 7.77 -8.57 -36.60
C GLU A 64 8.41 -9.52 -35.56
N ALA A 65 9.66 -9.94 -35.78
CA ALA A 65 10.39 -10.80 -34.87
C ALA A 65 10.72 -10.10 -33.53
N VAL A 66 11.12 -8.82 -33.56
CA VAL A 66 11.39 -8.06 -32.34
C VAL A 66 10.10 -7.82 -31.54
N LEU A 67 8.96 -7.62 -32.21
CA LEU A 67 7.67 -7.50 -31.53
C LEU A 67 7.22 -8.84 -30.90
N ALA A 68 7.38 -9.95 -31.62
CA ALA A 68 7.02 -11.28 -31.11
C ALA A 68 7.91 -11.73 -29.94
N ALA A 69 9.21 -11.46 -30.02
CA ALA A 69 10.15 -11.74 -28.94
C ALA A 69 9.89 -10.84 -27.72
N GLY A 70 9.70 -9.53 -27.92
CA GLY A 70 9.41 -8.58 -26.86
C GLY A 70 8.07 -8.80 -26.16
N ALA A 71 7.08 -9.40 -26.85
CA ALA A 71 5.81 -9.80 -26.24
C ALA A 71 5.96 -10.95 -25.21
N GLN A 72 7.08 -11.69 -25.25
CA GLN A 72 7.36 -12.84 -24.39
C GLN A 72 8.47 -12.49 -23.37
N SER A 73 8.35 -11.33 -22.73
CA SER A 73 9.35 -10.75 -21.83
C SER A 73 9.77 -11.65 -20.66
N LYS A 74 8.90 -12.56 -20.21
CA LYS A 74 9.14 -13.48 -19.10
C LYS A 74 10.02 -14.69 -19.45
N LEU A 75 10.23 -14.95 -20.74
CA LEU A 75 11.05 -16.09 -21.18
C LEU A 75 12.54 -15.75 -21.14
N LYS A 76 13.39 -16.76 -21.00
CA LYS A 76 14.84 -16.60 -21.09
C LYS A 76 15.24 -16.14 -22.49
N GLN A 77 16.37 -15.43 -22.63
CA GLN A 77 16.89 -14.98 -23.93
C GLN A 77 16.96 -16.10 -24.97
N SER A 78 17.38 -17.30 -24.59
CA SER A 78 17.45 -18.46 -25.50
C SER A 78 16.10 -18.79 -26.16
N ASP A 79 15.02 -18.67 -25.40
CA ASP A 79 13.67 -18.99 -25.84
C ASP A 79 13.10 -17.85 -26.69
N ARG A 80 13.34 -16.59 -26.29
CA ARG A 80 12.97 -15.41 -27.08
C ARG A 80 13.71 -15.36 -28.42
N GLN A 81 15.00 -15.70 -28.44
CA GLN A 81 15.79 -15.79 -29.67
C GLN A 81 15.26 -16.88 -30.60
N SER A 82 14.82 -18.02 -30.05
CA SER A 82 14.19 -19.09 -30.84
C SER A 82 12.86 -18.64 -31.46
N ILE A 83 12.06 -17.88 -30.71
CA ILE A 83 10.81 -17.27 -31.22
C ILE A 83 11.11 -16.27 -32.33
N ALA A 84 12.10 -15.38 -32.12
CA ALA A 84 12.53 -14.41 -33.12
C ALA A 84 13.01 -15.11 -34.41
N LEU A 85 13.83 -16.15 -34.28
CA LEU A 85 14.32 -16.94 -35.41
C LEU A 85 13.18 -17.57 -36.21
N ASN A 86 12.26 -18.27 -35.53
CA ASN A 86 11.11 -18.88 -36.18
C ASN A 86 10.24 -17.84 -36.90
N LYS A 87 10.09 -16.65 -36.31
CA LYS A 87 9.31 -15.56 -36.90
C LYS A 87 9.98 -15.00 -38.15
N VAL A 88 11.29 -14.77 -38.12
CA VAL A 88 12.07 -14.35 -39.30
C VAL A 88 11.98 -15.39 -40.42
N LEU A 89 12.18 -16.67 -40.11
CA LEU A 89 12.13 -17.75 -41.10
C LEU A 89 10.74 -17.88 -41.75
N ASN A 90 9.68 -17.81 -40.95
CA ASN A 90 8.30 -17.88 -41.45
C ASN A 90 7.97 -16.69 -42.36
N ASN A 91 8.43 -15.49 -42.03
CA ASN A 91 8.20 -14.29 -42.83
C ASN A 91 9.04 -14.24 -44.12
N LEU A 92 10.23 -14.84 -44.11
CA LEU A 92 11.03 -15.01 -45.33
C LEU A 92 10.45 -16.10 -46.25
N GLY A 93 9.65 -17.03 -45.72
CA GLY A 93 8.95 -18.06 -46.48
C GLY A 93 9.91 -18.91 -47.32
N GLY A 94 9.51 -19.22 -48.57
CA GLY A 94 10.33 -20.02 -49.50
C GLY A 94 11.71 -19.42 -49.84
N ALA A 95 11.96 -18.14 -49.55
CA ALA A 95 13.27 -17.53 -49.73
C ALA A 95 14.28 -17.99 -48.66
N ALA A 96 13.82 -18.38 -47.47
CA ALA A 96 14.68 -18.78 -46.35
C ALA A 96 15.53 -20.01 -46.68
N GLY A 97 14.98 -20.98 -47.42
CA GLY A 97 15.71 -22.21 -47.81
C GLY A 97 16.89 -21.99 -48.74
N SER A 98 17.05 -20.78 -49.29
CA SER A 98 18.15 -20.39 -50.18
C SER A 98 19.15 -19.42 -49.53
N LEU A 99 18.94 -19.09 -48.25
CA LEU A 99 19.69 -18.09 -47.50
C LEU A 99 20.27 -18.71 -46.23
N ASN A 100 21.51 -18.36 -45.88
CA ASN A 100 22.02 -18.64 -44.53
C ASN A 100 21.57 -17.51 -43.62
N VAL A 101 20.53 -17.77 -42.81
CA VAL A 101 19.93 -16.79 -41.88
C VAL A 101 20.45 -17.01 -40.47
N THR A 102 20.97 -15.96 -39.85
CA THR A 102 21.31 -15.94 -38.42
C THR A 102 20.52 -14.83 -37.72
N VAL A 103 19.99 -15.12 -36.54
CA VAL A 103 19.22 -14.17 -35.72
C VAL A 103 19.83 -14.12 -34.34
N LEU A 104 20.11 -12.91 -33.86
CA LEU A 104 20.61 -12.63 -32.52
C LEU A 104 19.59 -11.72 -31.82
N GLU A 105 19.15 -12.12 -30.63
CA GLU A 105 18.37 -11.29 -29.72
C GLU A 105 19.28 -10.89 -28.55
N SER A 106 19.20 -9.63 -28.13
CA SER A 106 19.97 -9.10 -27.01
C SER A 106 19.11 -9.04 -25.76
N GLU A 107 19.67 -9.33 -24.58
CA GLU A 107 18.95 -9.14 -23.31
C GLU A 107 18.45 -7.69 -23.18
N PRO A 108 17.17 -7.49 -22.83
CA PRO A 108 16.57 -6.17 -22.81
C PRO A 108 17.18 -5.30 -21.72
N LYS A 109 17.38 -4.01 -22.05
CA LYS A 109 17.81 -2.99 -21.11
C LYS A 109 16.74 -1.91 -21.05
N ALA A 110 16.22 -1.63 -19.86
CA ALA A 110 15.17 -0.62 -19.65
C ALA A 110 13.95 -0.78 -20.59
N GLY A 111 13.52 -2.02 -20.85
CA GLY A 111 12.32 -2.29 -21.68
C GLY A 111 12.51 -2.13 -23.20
N VAL A 112 13.75 -2.01 -23.67
CA VAL A 112 14.11 -2.03 -25.11
C VAL A 112 14.57 -3.43 -25.50
N TYR A 113 13.87 -4.02 -26.46
CA TYR A 113 14.19 -5.31 -27.09
C TYR A 113 14.86 -5.06 -28.43
N GLU A 114 15.90 -5.83 -28.72
CA GLU A 114 16.70 -5.67 -29.93
C GLU A 114 16.89 -7.02 -30.61
N VAL A 115 16.55 -7.08 -31.90
CA VAL A 115 16.81 -8.25 -32.75
C VAL A 115 17.63 -7.83 -33.96
N THR A 116 18.70 -8.57 -34.23
CA THR A 116 19.51 -8.43 -35.44
C THR A 116 19.40 -9.72 -36.25
N ALA A 117 18.93 -9.60 -37.49
CA ALA A 117 18.90 -10.71 -38.44
C ALA A 117 19.90 -10.46 -39.57
N GLN A 118 20.67 -11.49 -39.94
CA GLN A 118 21.56 -11.47 -41.09
C GLN A 118 21.17 -12.58 -42.06
N ALA A 119 21.16 -12.28 -43.35
CA ALA A 119 20.94 -13.25 -44.41
C ALA A 119 22.07 -13.18 -45.42
N THR A 120 22.71 -14.32 -45.70
CA THR A 120 23.74 -14.44 -46.72
C THR A 120 23.18 -15.11 -47.97
N MET A 121 23.28 -14.43 -49.11
CA MET A 121 22.88 -14.95 -50.42
C MET A 121 24.11 -15.20 -51.30
N ASN A 122 24.07 -16.26 -52.10
CA ASN A 122 25.10 -16.52 -53.12
C ASN A 122 24.87 -15.64 -54.35
N THR A 123 25.95 -15.07 -54.90
CA THR A 123 25.88 -14.28 -56.12
C THR A 123 25.74 -15.16 -57.35
N SER A 124 25.00 -14.69 -58.36
CA SER A 124 24.81 -15.46 -59.60
C SER A 124 25.78 -15.03 -60.69
N LEU A 125 26.06 -13.73 -60.79
CA LEU A 125 26.88 -13.13 -61.85
C LEU A 125 28.18 -12.54 -61.30
N LEU A 126 28.15 -11.98 -60.08
CA LEU A 126 29.35 -11.46 -59.41
C LEU A 126 30.35 -12.56 -58.98
N LYS A 127 29.95 -13.83 -58.97
CA LYS A 127 30.86 -14.96 -58.74
C LYS A 127 32.00 -15.02 -59.74
N PHE A 128 31.77 -14.55 -60.97
CA PHE A 128 32.81 -14.46 -62.02
C PHE A 128 33.86 -13.38 -61.73
N ALA A 129 33.55 -12.44 -60.83
CA ALA A 129 34.47 -11.43 -60.30
C ALA A 129 35.00 -11.78 -58.90
N ASN A 130 34.93 -13.06 -58.50
CA ASN A 130 35.38 -13.58 -57.21
C ASN A 130 34.59 -13.07 -55.98
N PHE A 131 33.41 -12.48 -56.17
CA PHE A 131 32.49 -12.16 -55.07
C PHE A 131 31.45 -13.28 -54.96
N GLN A 132 31.68 -14.28 -54.11
CA GLN A 132 30.83 -15.48 -54.06
C GLN A 132 29.51 -15.30 -53.32
N SER A 133 29.44 -14.36 -52.38
CA SER A 133 28.26 -14.11 -51.55
C SER A 133 28.11 -12.64 -51.18
N ILE A 134 26.87 -12.24 -50.90
CA ILE A 134 26.52 -10.93 -50.34
C ILE A 134 25.73 -11.18 -49.05
N THR A 135 26.15 -10.55 -47.96
CA THR A 135 25.45 -10.57 -46.67
C THR A 135 24.68 -9.28 -46.48
N VAL A 136 23.41 -9.40 -46.13
CA VAL A 136 22.56 -8.28 -45.75
C VAL A 136 22.14 -8.44 -44.30
N ALA A 137 22.13 -7.34 -43.55
CA ALA A 137 21.71 -7.29 -42.16
C ALA A 137 20.54 -6.32 -42.00
N ALA A 138 19.63 -6.68 -41.10
CA ALA A 138 18.55 -5.84 -40.61
C ALA A 138 18.61 -5.84 -39.08
N LYS A 139 18.46 -4.65 -38.51
CA LYS A 139 18.38 -4.43 -37.07
C LYS A 139 17.05 -3.77 -36.80
N SER A 140 16.31 -4.28 -35.83
CA SER A 140 15.06 -3.69 -35.37
C SER A 140 15.06 -3.61 -33.86
N GLU A 141 14.54 -2.50 -33.33
CA GLU A 141 14.37 -2.27 -31.90
C GLU A 141 12.87 -2.06 -31.63
N ALA A 142 12.35 -2.76 -30.62
CA ALA A 142 11.01 -2.50 -30.09
C ALA A 142 11.15 -2.08 -28.62
N SER A 143 10.47 -1.01 -28.25
CA SER A 143 10.46 -0.53 -26.88
C SER A 143 9.04 -0.55 -26.34
N VAL A 144 8.93 -0.92 -25.06
CA VAL A 144 7.82 -0.42 -24.26
C VAL A 144 8.17 1.02 -23.93
N THR A 145 7.49 1.99 -24.56
CA THR A 145 7.63 3.38 -24.11
C THR A 145 7.16 3.46 -22.66
N MET A 146 8.09 3.71 -21.75
CA MET A 146 7.77 3.97 -20.34
C MET A 146 7.15 5.36 -20.24
N GLY A 147 5.94 5.41 -19.69
CA GLY A 147 5.05 6.56 -19.82
C GLY A 147 3.78 6.14 -20.54
N SER A 148 2.65 6.26 -19.85
CA SER A 148 1.35 5.86 -20.40
C SER A 148 0.75 6.98 -21.25
N GLU A 149 0.28 6.66 -22.46
CA GLU A 149 -0.53 7.60 -23.27
C GLU A 149 -1.82 8.00 -22.54
N ALA A 150 -2.32 7.13 -21.66
CA ALA A 150 -3.49 7.34 -20.81
C ALA A 150 -3.10 7.70 -19.37
N PRO A 151 -3.91 8.46 -18.61
CA PRO A 151 -3.61 8.74 -17.22
C PRO A 151 -3.49 7.45 -16.38
N VAL A 152 -2.52 7.38 -15.47
CA VAL A 152 -2.35 6.26 -14.53
C VAL A 152 -2.23 6.80 -13.12
N GLU A 153 -2.98 6.21 -12.20
CA GLU A 153 -2.97 6.53 -10.78
C GLU A 153 -2.50 5.30 -10.02
N ILE A 154 -1.36 5.41 -9.34
CA ILE A 154 -0.70 4.29 -8.67
C ILE A 154 -0.63 4.59 -7.17
N ALA A 155 -1.14 3.67 -6.36
CA ALA A 155 -0.93 3.68 -4.92
C ALA A 155 0.09 2.62 -4.52
N LEU A 156 1.16 3.05 -3.87
CA LEU A 156 2.16 2.16 -3.29
C LEU A 156 1.80 1.92 -1.82
N ALA A 157 1.20 0.77 -1.52
CA ALA A 157 1.00 0.30 -0.14
C ALA A 157 2.26 -0.46 0.28
N LEU A 158 3.05 0.17 1.16
CA LEU A 158 4.39 -0.29 1.51
C LEU A 158 4.44 -0.62 3.01
N ASP A 159 4.65 -1.90 3.32
CA ASP A 159 4.82 -2.38 4.68
C ASP A 159 6.06 -1.78 5.33
N ASN A 160 5.90 -1.22 6.53
CA ASN A 160 7.02 -0.77 7.35
C ASN A 160 6.92 -1.21 8.80
N THR A 161 6.39 -2.40 9.02
CA THR A 161 6.30 -3.04 10.33
C THR A 161 7.66 -3.51 10.83
N GLY A 162 7.71 -3.97 12.09
CA GLY A 162 8.95 -4.40 12.74
C GLY A 162 9.60 -5.62 12.08
N SER A 163 8.85 -6.45 11.36
CA SER A 163 9.40 -7.55 10.56
C SER A 163 10.29 -7.02 9.44
N MET A 164 9.94 -5.87 8.86
CA MET A 164 10.65 -5.23 7.75
C MET A 164 11.99 -4.58 8.15
N ARG A 165 12.42 -4.66 9.41
CA ARG A 165 13.59 -3.90 9.94
C ARG A 165 14.86 -4.01 9.08
N ASP A 166 15.14 -5.20 8.56
CA ASP A 166 16.34 -5.52 7.77
C ASP A 166 16.08 -5.32 6.25
N ASP A 167 14.82 -5.08 5.89
CA ASP A 167 14.27 -5.13 4.54
C ASP A 167 13.87 -3.75 4.00
N ILE A 168 13.63 -2.78 4.89
CA ILE A 168 13.34 -1.38 4.53
C ILE A 168 14.34 -0.79 3.54
N PRO A 169 15.67 -0.98 3.67
CA PRO A 169 16.61 -0.44 2.68
C PRO A 169 16.39 -1.00 1.27
N ALA A 170 16.13 -2.30 1.15
CA ALA A 170 15.86 -2.96 -0.13
C ALA A 170 14.52 -2.48 -0.72
N LEU A 171 13.48 -2.39 0.12
CA LEU A 171 12.18 -1.85 -0.26
C LEU A 171 12.29 -0.42 -0.80
N LYS A 172 12.99 0.47 -0.09
CA LYS A 172 13.20 1.86 -0.52
C LYS A 172 13.88 1.92 -1.88
N SER A 173 14.94 1.13 -2.07
CA SER A 173 15.66 1.07 -3.34
C SER A 173 14.74 0.63 -4.48
N ALA A 174 14.02 -0.49 -4.32
CA ALA A 174 13.14 -1.03 -5.35
C ALA A 174 11.95 -0.10 -5.67
N ALA A 175 11.31 0.46 -4.65
CA ALA A 175 10.20 1.41 -4.79
C ALA A 175 10.64 2.70 -5.50
N LYS A 176 11.83 3.22 -5.17
CA LYS A 176 12.44 4.37 -5.83
C LYS A 176 12.71 4.09 -7.31
N THR A 177 13.29 2.92 -7.63
CA THR A 177 13.51 2.51 -9.02
C THR A 177 12.19 2.43 -9.79
N LEU A 178 11.14 1.85 -9.21
CA LEU A 178 9.81 1.85 -9.82
C LEU A 178 9.38 3.27 -10.14
N VAL A 179 9.36 4.17 -9.14
CA VAL A 179 8.93 5.58 -9.29
C VAL A 179 9.75 6.33 -10.33
N GLN A 180 11.06 6.13 -10.34
CA GLN A 180 11.96 6.71 -11.34
C GLN A 180 11.59 6.27 -12.77
N ASN A 181 11.28 4.99 -12.93
CA ASN A 181 10.90 4.42 -14.22
C ASN A 181 9.51 4.87 -14.70
N ILE A 182 8.52 5.00 -13.80
CA ILE A 182 7.14 5.37 -14.19
C ILE A 182 6.88 6.87 -14.28
N MET A 183 7.61 7.70 -13.52
CA MET A 183 7.41 9.16 -13.46
C MET A 183 8.53 9.96 -14.16
N GLY A 184 9.46 9.29 -14.85
CA GLY A 184 10.51 9.95 -15.63
C GLY A 184 9.97 10.84 -16.76
N ASP A 185 10.88 11.53 -17.44
CA ASP A 185 10.60 12.61 -18.41
C ASP A 185 9.61 12.23 -19.54
N GLY A 186 9.40 10.93 -19.81
CA GLY A 186 8.42 10.42 -20.79
C GLY A 186 6.96 10.41 -20.33
N SER A 187 6.68 10.64 -19.04
CA SER A 187 5.32 10.52 -18.48
C SER A 187 4.43 11.75 -18.70
N ASN A 188 4.99 12.92 -19.10
CA ASN A 188 4.27 14.18 -19.32
C ASN A 188 3.27 14.55 -18.19
N GLY A 189 3.54 14.13 -16.94
CA GLY A 189 2.65 14.35 -15.80
C GLY A 189 1.35 13.53 -15.81
N LYS A 190 1.23 12.51 -16.67
CA LYS A 190 0.05 11.62 -16.75
C LYS A 190 0.05 10.51 -15.71
N VAL A 191 1.20 10.24 -15.09
CA VAL A 191 1.33 9.29 -13.99
C VAL A 191 1.30 10.05 -12.68
N ARG A 192 0.38 9.67 -11.79
CA ARG A 192 0.32 10.17 -10.43
C ARG A 192 0.54 9.02 -9.46
N VAL A 193 1.34 9.25 -8.43
CA VAL A 193 1.69 8.23 -7.44
C VAL A 193 1.37 8.74 -6.04
N SER A 194 0.79 7.87 -5.21
CA SER A 194 0.65 8.07 -3.76
C SER A 194 1.45 7.00 -3.02
N VAL A 195 1.97 7.34 -1.84
CA VAL A 195 2.73 6.41 -0.98
C VAL A 195 1.99 6.23 0.33
N VAL A 196 1.68 4.99 0.67
CA VAL A 196 0.96 4.58 1.88
C VAL A 196 1.86 3.67 2.70
N PRO A 197 2.69 4.23 3.59
CA PRO A 197 3.36 3.45 4.62
C PRO A 197 2.30 2.92 5.60
N TYR A 198 2.36 1.64 5.95
CA TYR A 198 1.40 1.06 6.88
C TYR A 198 2.05 0.07 7.84
N VAL A 199 1.48 0.04 9.05
CA VAL A 199 1.79 -0.93 10.10
C VAL A 199 0.47 -1.51 10.62
N ALA A 200 0.34 -1.72 11.93
CA ALA A 200 -0.94 -2.02 12.57
C ALA A 200 -1.97 -0.88 12.44
N ALA A 201 -1.54 0.33 12.09
CA ALA A 201 -2.38 1.49 11.80
C ALA A 201 -1.81 2.32 10.64
N VAL A 202 -2.57 3.31 10.18
CA VAL A 202 -2.17 4.21 9.09
C VAL A 202 -2.37 5.67 9.51
N ASN A 203 -1.43 6.52 9.11
CA ASN A 203 -1.54 7.97 9.25
C ASN A 203 -2.02 8.59 7.93
N PRO A 204 -3.31 8.88 7.76
CA PRO A 204 -3.80 9.45 6.52
C PRO A 204 -3.39 10.91 6.29
N GLY A 205 -2.83 11.61 7.30
CA GLY A 205 -2.45 13.01 7.14
C GLY A 205 -3.63 13.94 6.83
N LEU A 206 -4.85 13.56 7.21
CA LEU A 206 -6.05 14.40 7.04
C LEU A 206 -5.90 15.64 7.89
N THR A 207 -6.21 16.82 7.36
CA THR A 207 -6.25 18.08 8.12
C THR A 207 -7.68 18.55 8.42
N ASP A 208 -8.68 18.02 7.70
CA ASP A 208 -10.09 18.31 7.91
C ASP A 208 -10.65 17.44 9.03
N THR A 209 -10.95 18.05 10.18
CA THR A 209 -11.50 17.35 11.35
C THR A 209 -12.98 17.00 11.21
N SER A 210 -13.69 17.50 10.19
CA SER A 210 -15.09 17.13 9.95
C SER A 210 -15.29 15.67 9.57
N MET A 211 -14.20 15.00 9.15
CA MET A 211 -14.18 13.58 8.82
C MET A 211 -13.72 12.70 10.00
N ILE A 212 -13.30 13.32 11.09
CA ILE A 212 -12.78 12.66 12.29
C ILE A 212 -13.86 12.68 13.38
N ASP A 213 -14.06 11.54 14.04
CA ASP A 213 -15.00 11.40 15.14
C ASP A 213 -14.45 12.02 16.44
N THR A 214 -14.44 13.34 16.50
CA THR A 214 -14.03 14.08 17.71
C THR A 214 -15.11 14.07 18.80
N GLY A 215 -16.36 13.80 18.42
CA GLY A 215 -17.56 13.83 19.26
C GLY A 215 -18.01 12.48 19.81
N VAL A 216 -17.26 11.40 19.54
CA VAL A 216 -17.56 10.04 20.06
C VAL A 216 -18.92 9.52 19.58
N SER A 217 -19.19 9.73 18.30
CA SER A 217 -20.44 9.35 17.65
C SER A 217 -20.32 8.08 16.81
N ALA A 218 -19.10 7.72 16.39
CA ALA A 218 -18.88 6.51 15.63
C ALA A 218 -19.02 5.28 16.54
N PRO A 219 -19.46 4.13 16.00
CA PRO A 219 -19.45 2.87 16.72
C PRO A 219 -18.05 2.61 17.25
N TRP A 220 -17.97 2.09 18.48
CA TRP A 220 -16.72 1.64 19.11
C TRP A 220 -15.69 2.71 19.49
N THR A 221 -15.87 3.98 19.13
CA THR A 221 -14.95 5.05 19.56
C THR A 221 -14.83 5.07 21.08
N GLY A 222 -13.59 4.94 21.57
CA GLY A 222 -13.30 4.97 23.01
C GLY A 222 -13.87 3.80 23.82
N ASN A 223 -14.31 2.72 23.16
CA ASN A 223 -14.99 1.63 23.83
C ASN A 223 -14.12 0.93 24.88
N TRP A 224 -12.79 0.93 24.73
CA TRP A 224 -11.88 0.37 25.73
C TRP A 224 -12.05 0.95 27.14
N PHE A 225 -12.46 2.22 27.22
CA PHE A 225 -12.71 2.92 28.48
C PHE A 225 -14.17 2.84 28.93
N ASN A 226 -15.06 2.34 28.07
CA ASN A 226 -16.49 2.26 28.34
C ASN A 226 -16.79 1.08 29.26
N TRP A 227 -17.61 1.31 30.30
CA TRP A 227 -17.93 0.36 31.37
C TRP A 227 -16.74 -0.17 32.16
N ALA A 228 -15.56 0.45 32.01
CA ALA A 228 -14.38 0.10 32.78
C ALA A 228 -14.64 0.26 34.28
N TRP A 229 -14.26 -0.76 35.05
CA TRP A 229 -14.37 -0.77 36.50
C TRP A 229 -13.19 -0.02 37.11
N LEU A 230 -13.43 1.18 37.64
CA LEU A 230 -12.37 2.12 38.06
C LEU A 230 -11.97 1.89 39.53
N GLY A 231 -12.90 1.49 40.39
CA GLY A 231 -12.62 1.22 41.80
C GLY A 231 -13.85 0.81 42.62
N TYR A 232 -13.64 0.52 43.91
CA TYR A 232 -14.68 0.11 44.88
C TYR A 232 -14.55 0.80 46.24
N ASP A 233 -15.64 0.83 47.02
CA ASP A 233 -15.65 1.39 48.38
C ASP A 233 -14.63 0.65 49.28
N LYS A 234 -13.74 1.40 49.92
CA LYS A 234 -12.68 0.88 50.80
C LYS A 234 -13.20 0.05 51.97
N ARG A 235 -14.48 0.21 52.35
CA ARG A 235 -15.12 -0.54 53.44
C ARG A 235 -15.73 -1.87 52.99
N CYS A 236 -15.66 -2.19 51.70
CA CYS A 236 -16.07 -3.47 51.15
C CYS A 236 -14.86 -4.36 50.82
N THR A 237 -15.00 -5.66 51.07
CA THR A 237 -14.19 -6.69 50.42
C THR A 237 -15.10 -7.42 49.43
N PRO A 238 -15.00 -7.13 48.12
CA PRO A 238 -15.89 -7.74 47.16
C PRO A 238 -15.68 -9.26 47.13
N ASN A 239 -16.74 -10.02 47.39
CA ASN A 239 -16.71 -11.48 47.33
C ASN A 239 -16.90 -11.92 45.88
N TRP A 240 -15.80 -11.99 45.14
CA TRP A 240 -15.77 -12.60 43.81
C TRP A 240 -15.82 -14.11 44.02
N GLY A 241 -17.00 -14.70 43.88
CA GLY A 241 -17.25 -16.12 44.19
C GLY A 241 -16.12 -17.04 43.71
N SER A 242 -15.80 -18.04 44.52
CA SER A 242 -14.74 -19.02 44.28
C SER A 242 -14.96 -19.79 42.96
N GLY A 243 -14.39 -19.29 41.87
CA GLY A 243 -14.11 -20.00 40.64
C GLY A 243 -12.61 -19.84 40.36
N GLY A 244 -11.91 -20.95 40.22
CA GLY A 244 -10.44 -21.01 40.08
C GLY A 244 -9.89 -20.20 38.90
N GLY A 245 -8.60 -19.94 38.97
CA GLY A 245 -7.87 -19.05 38.07
C GLY A 245 -7.98 -19.37 36.58
N GLY A 246 -7.61 -18.36 35.79
CA GLY A 246 -7.33 -18.49 34.37
C GLY A 246 -8.57 -18.49 33.47
N SER A 247 -9.17 -17.31 33.29
CA SER A 247 -9.82 -16.89 32.04
C SER A 247 -10.42 -15.49 32.22
N GLY A 248 -9.74 -14.45 31.73
CA GLY A 248 -10.49 -13.41 31.01
C GLY A 248 -11.02 -14.04 29.71
N PRO A 249 -11.91 -13.39 28.93
CA PRO A 249 -12.90 -12.37 29.24
C PRO A 249 -14.26 -13.01 29.58
N GLY A 250 -14.96 -12.53 30.61
CA GLY A 250 -16.27 -13.04 31.01
C GLY A 250 -17.36 -12.00 30.82
N GLY A 251 -18.09 -12.09 29.72
CA GLY A 251 -19.31 -11.33 29.48
C GLY A 251 -20.35 -11.58 30.58
N GLY A 252 -20.91 -10.49 31.08
CA GLY A 252 -22.04 -10.49 32.01
C GLY A 252 -22.92 -9.30 31.68
N SER A 253 -23.97 -9.56 30.89
CA SER A 253 -25.14 -8.70 30.79
C SER A 253 -25.53 -8.21 32.19
N SER A 254 -25.43 -6.90 32.44
CA SER A 254 -26.28 -6.27 33.44
C SER A 254 -27.21 -5.35 32.68
N GLY A 255 -28.30 -5.95 32.20
CA GLY A 255 -29.52 -5.20 32.02
C GLY A 255 -29.88 -4.59 33.36
N ASP A 256 -29.78 -3.27 33.43
CA ASP A 256 -30.77 -2.46 34.14
C ASP A 256 -30.87 -1.09 33.46
N SER A 257 -32.11 -0.82 33.12
CA SER A 257 -32.68 0.31 32.40
C SER A 257 -32.69 1.62 33.21
N GLY A 258 -32.57 2.76 32.52
CA GLY A 258 -33.27 3.99 32.93
C GLY A 258 -32.39 5.19 33.30
N ASP A 259 -32.27 6.08 32.33
CA ASP A 259 -32.51 7.54 32.41
C ASP A 259 -31.65 8.44 33.34
N ALA A 260 -30.84 9.29 32.71
CA ALA A 260 -30.43 10.61 33.24
C ALA A 260 -29.88 11.52 32.11
N SER A 261 -30.39 11.42 30.89
CA SER A 261 -29.93 12.22 29.74
C SER A 261 -31.04 13.15 29.27
N ASP A 262 -31.38 14.14 30.09
CA ASP A 262 -32.27 15.22 29.66
C ASP A 262 -31.97 16.52 30.43
N LEU A 263 -30.81 17.14 30.16
CA LEU A 263 -30.55 18.58 30.32
C LEU A 263 -29.10 18.87 29.90
N ILE A 264 -28.88 19.39 28.69
CA ILE A 264 -27.81 20.31 28.26
C ILE A 264 -27.79 20.26 26.72
N ASN A 265 -28.68 21.06 26.13
CA ASN A 265 -28.74 21.32 24.69
C ASN A 265 -29.17 22.78 24.45
N LEU A 266 -28.41 23.75 25.00
CA LEU A 266 -28.81 25.16 24.89
C LEU A 266 -27.68 26.20 24.82
N LEU A 267 -26.47 25.88 24.33
CA LEU A 267 -25.44 26.94 24.12
C LEU A 267 -24.56 26.71 22.87
N ASN A 268 -25.20 26.48 21.72
CA ASN A 268 -24.52 26.12 20.46
C ASN A 268 -24.17 27.21 19.40
N PRO A 269 -24.30 28.56 19.55
CA PRO A 269 -24.06 29.45 18.40
C PRO A 269 -23.01 30.57 18.53
N PHE A 270 -21.79 30.36 19.06
CA PHE A 270 -20.75 31.43 19.03
C PHE A 270 -19.33 31.06 18.55
N ARG A 271 -19.11 29.88 17.95
CA ARG A 271 -17.74 29.42 17.65
C ARG A 271 -17.27 29.59 16.18
N ARG A 272 -17.75 30.62 15.46
CA ARG A 272 -17.62 30.70 13.98
C ARG A 272 -16.92 31.93 13.37
N ILE A 273 -16.02 32.62 14.08
CA ILE A 273 -15.40 33.86 13.53
C ILE A 273 -13.85 33.85 13.44
N ALA A 274 -13.15 32.81 13.90
CA ALA A 274 -11.67 32.82 13.89
C ALA A 274 -10.98 32.00 12.78
N GLN A 275 -11.72 31.49 11.79
CA GLN A 275 -11.20 30.53 10.80
C GLN A 275 -10.68 31.12 9.48
N GLU A 276 -10.63 32.45 9.31
CA GLU A 276 -10.32 33.03 7.98
C GLU A 276 -8.92 33.61 7.77
N LEU A 277 -8.00 33.68 8.74
CA LEU A 277 -6.82 34.54 8.51
C LEU A 277 -5.43 33.94 8.26
N PHE A 278 -5.05 32.70 8.64
CA PHE A 278 -3.63 32.31 8.51
C PHE A 278 -3.33 30.84 8.19
N GLY A 279 -3.74 30.38 7.01
CA GLY A 279 -3.32 29.06 6.50
C GLY A 279 -1.80 28.91 6.34
N VAL A 280 -1.23 27.90 7.03
CA VAL A 280 -0.03 27.15 6.66
C VAL A 280 -0.16 25.72 7.24
N GLY A 281 0.20 24.69 6.47
CA GLY A 281 0.02 23.28 6.83
C GLY A 281 1.31 22.56 7.26
N ALA A 282 1.15 21.68 8.26
CA ALA A 282 1.69 20.32 8.41
C ALA A 282 1.58 19.92 9.91
N ALA A 283 0.99 18.76 10.17
CA ALA A 283 0.57 18.22 11.48
C ALA A 283 -0.53 19.01 12.22
N HIS A 284 -1.46 18.28 12.85
CA HIS A 284 -2.53 18.79 13.73
C HIS A 284 -2.02 19.44 15.03
N ALA A 285 -0.89 20.15 14.97
CA ALA A 285 -0.35 20.89 16.11
C ALA A 285 -1.26 22.07 16.52
N SER A 286 -2.14 22.55 15.63
CA SER A 286 -3.05 23.67 15.93
C SER A 286 -4.25 23.31 16.81
N ASP A 287 -4.56 22.02 17.00
CA ASP A 287 -5.71 21.56 17.79
C ASP A 287 -5.37 21.17 19.24
N VAL A 288 -4.09 21.28 19.62
CA VAL A 288 -3.61 21.27 21.01
C VAL A 288 -3.20 22.68 21.45
N THR A 289 -4.00 23.69 21.11
CA THR A 289 -4.06 24.81 22.06
C THR A 289 -4.56 24.21 23.36
N PRO A 290 -3.79 24.28 24.47
CA PRO A 290 -4.31 23.91 25.77
C PRO A 290 -5.41 24.94 26.03
N ASN A 291 -6.65 24.63 25.68
CA ASN A 291 -7.76 25.18 26.42
C ASN A 291 -7.43 24.81 27.85
N THR A 292 -7.08 25.81 28.65
CA THR A 292 -6.75 25.72 30.07
C THR A 292 -7.55 24.58 30.66
N ILE A 293 -6.89 23.44 30.85
CA ILE A 293 -7.57 22.25 31.37
C ILE A 293 -8.07 22.71 32.73
N PRO A 294 -9.40 22.70 32.97
CA PRO A 294 -9.88 22.98 34.31
C PRO A 294 -9.17 21.98 35.22
N THR A 295 -8.46 22.48 36.23
CA THR A 295 -7.96 21.63 37.32
C THR A 295 -9.07 20.66 37.69
N LEU A 296 -8.76 19.36 37.83
CA LEU A 296 -9.76 18.35 38.17
C LEU A 296 -10.66 18.84 39.30
N THR A 297 -11.85 19.30 38.93
CA THR A 297 -12.87 19.63 39.90
C THR A 297 -13.50 18.31 40.31
N LEU A 298 -13.66 18.13 41.62
CA LEU A 298 -14.30 16.94 42.14
C LEU A 298 -15.79 17.21 42.24
N GLN A 299 -16.58 16.26 41.74
CA GLN A 299 -18.01 16.20 41.98
C GLN A 299 -18.31 15.20 43.10
N ASN A 300 -19.36 15.49 43.87
CA ASN A 300 -19.92 14.53 44.81
C ASN A 300 -20.92 13.64 44.05
N LEU A 301 -20.65 12.35 43.99
CA LEU A 301 -21.55 11.33 43.48
C LEU A 301 -22.22 10.62 44.66
N ARG A 302 -23.52 10.31 44.52
CA ARG A 302 -24.28 9.60 45.55
C ARG A 302 -24.78 8.28 44.98
N SER A 303 -24.43 7.17 45.63
CA SER A 303 -24.98 5.86 45.29
C SER A 303 -26.48 5.84 45.57
N SER A 304 -27.27 5.47 44.57
CA SER A 304 -28.72 5.26 44.70
C SER A 304 -29.04 4.01 45.50
N ALA A 305 -28.15 3.01 45.51
CA ALA A 305 -28.35 1.74 46.20
C ALA A 305 -28.07 1.82 47.71
N THR A 306 -26.92 2.41 48.08
CA THR A 306 -26.49 2.45 49.49
C THR A 306 -26.68 3.82 50.14
N GLY A 307 -26.98 4.86 49.35
CA GLY A 307 -27.10 6.25 49.80
C GLY A 307 -25.79 6.95 50.10
N ARG A 308 -24.63 6.28 49.94
CA ARG A 308 -23.29 6.82 50.25
C ARG A 308 -22.89 7.91 49.26
N THR A 309 -22.25 8.97 49.76
CA THR A 309 -21.70 10.06 48.94
C THR A 309 -20.18 9.95 48.87
N PHE A 310 -19.62 10.20 47.69
CA PHE A 310 -18.20 10.13 47.43
C PHE A 310 -17.74 11.11 46.36
N LYS A 311 -16.43 11.29 46.23
CA LYS A 311 -15.82 12.24 45.28
C LYS A 311 -15.31 11.53 44.04
N ALA A 312 -15.53 12.12 42.88
CA ALA A 312 -14.94 11.69 41.62
C ALA A 312 -14.60 12.89 40.72
N PRO A 313 -13.68 12.75 39.77
CA PRO A 313 -13.36 13.80 38.80
C PRO A 313 -14.54 14.16 37.89
N VAL A 314 -14.67 15.45 37.60
CA VAL A 314 -15.57 15.94 36.55
C VAL A 314 -14.94 15.71 35.18
N GLY A 315 -15.76 15.36 34.18
CA GLY A 315 -15.36 15.28 32.77
C GLY A 315 -15.15 13.87 32.20
N PHE A 316 -15.23 12.82 33.03
CA PHE A 316 -15.10 11.42 32.59
C PHE A 316 -16.41 10.63 32.68
N ASN A 317 -17.55 11.32 32.72
CA ASN A 317 -18.90 10.73 32.81
C ASN A 317 -19.06 9.59 33.84
N ILE A 318 -18.47 9.73 35.03
CA ILE A 318 -18.38 8.67 36.03
C ILE A 318 -19.70 8.48 36.79
N GLN A 319 -20.09 7.24 37.10
CA GLN A 319 -21.29 6.93 37.90
C GLN A 319 -21.04 5.87 39.00
N PRO A 320 -21.73 5.98 40.16
CA PRO A 320 -21.87 4.88 41.12
C PRO A 320 -22.64 3.70 40.54
N LYS A 321 -22.28 2.48 40.92
CA LYS A 321 -23.11 1.28 40.74
C LYS A 321 -22.92 0.32 41.93
N ASP A 322 -23.88 -0.57 42.18
CA ASP A 322 -23.83 -1.55 43.28
C ASP A 322 -23.56 -2.97 42.75
N SER A 323 -22.97 -3.80 43.60
CA SER A 323 -22.81 -5.23 43.40
C SER A 323 -24.09 -5.98 43.75
N TYR A 324 -24.56 -6.83 42.83
CA TYR A 324 -25.69 -7.74 43.06
C TYR A 324 -25.46 -8.68 44.27
N THR A 325 -24.22 -8.86 44.72
CA THR A 325 -23.87 -9.64 45.92
C THR A 325 -22.98 -8.82 46.84
N GLY A 326 -23.52 -8.39 48.00
CA GLY A 326 -22.73 -7.87 49.13
C GLY A 326 -22.89 -6.38 49.47
N GLY A 327 -23.71 -5.61 48.75
CA GLY A 327 -23.98 -4.19 49.08
C GLY A 327 -22.73 -3.29 48.96
N CYS A 328 -21.93 -3.57 47.94
CA CYS A 328 -20.67 -2.88 47.69
C CYS A 328 -20.84 -1.90 46.54
N ASP A 329 -20.67 -0.62 46.84
CA ASP A 329 -20.59 0.39 45.81
C ASP A 329 -19.27 0.27 45.04
N TRP A 330 -19.40 0.44 43.74
CA TRP A 330 -18.28 0.61 42.84
C TRP A 330 -18.44 1.79 41.88
N ILE A 331 -17.36 2.21 41.24
CA ILE A 331 -17.34 3.28 40.25
C ILE A 331 -17.07 2.69 38.86
N VAL A 332 -17.86 3.15 37.91
CA VAL A 332 -17.70 2.83 36.49
C VAL A 332 -17.68 4.10 35.65
N ASN A 333 -17.08 4.01 34.47
CA ASN A 333 -17.28 4.98 33.40
C ASN A 333 -18.36 4.50 32.41
N PRO A 334 -19.64 4.90 32.56
CA PRO A 334 -20.71 4.53 31.63
C PRO A 334 -20.70 5.27 30.29
N GLY A 335 -19.84 6.27 30.12
CA GLY A 335 -19.75 7.06 28.89
C GLY A 335 -18.68 6.55 27.94
N GLN A 336 -18.92 6.75 26.65
CA GLN A 336 -17.84 6.67 25.67
C GLN A 336 -16.87 7.85 25.88
N VAL A 337 -15.59 7.58 25.62
CA VAL A 337 -14.50 8.51 25.89
C VAL A 337 -13.92 8.98 24.58
N SER A 338 -13.72 10.30 24.43
CA SER A 338 -13.11 10.84 23.21
C SER A 338 -11.59 10.67 23.27
N PRO A 339 -10.98 9.85 22.39
CA PRO A 339 -9.52 9.76 22.34
C PRO A 339 -8.87 11.13 22.05
N TYR A 340 -9.57 11.95 21.26
CA TYR A 340 -9.17 13.30 20.93
C TYR A 340 -9.18 14.24 22.15
N GLU A 341 -10.05 13.99 23.12
CA GLU A 341 -10.07 14.71 24.39
C GLU A 341 -8.94 14.25 25.32
N LEU A 342 -8.64 12.94 25.34
CA LEU A 342 -7.51 12.39 26.10
C LEU A 342 -6.17 13.00 25.66
N PHE A 343 -5.93 13.18 24.36
CA PHE A 343 -4.75 13.89 23.86
C PHE A 343 -4.62 15.31 24.44
N LYS A 344 -5.74 16.04 24.58
CA LYS A 344 -5.73 17.41 25.15
C LYS A 344 -5.38 17.43 26.63
N ARG A 345 -5.52 16.30 27.33
CA ARG A 345 -5.14 16.16 28.73
C ARG A 345 -3.70 15.71 28.93
N LEU A 346 -3.05 15.16 27.90
CA LEU A 346 -1.71 14.60 28.05
C LEU A 346 -0.61 15.65 27.95
N LYS A 347 0.35 15.56 28.87
CA LYS A 347 1.64 16.25 28.82
C LYS A 347 2.76 15.25 28.95
N ASP A 348 3.84 15.46 28.21
CA ASP A 348 5.05 14.66 28.31
C ASP A 348 5.83 14.95 29.61
N ASP A 349 6.90 14.21 29.85
CA ASP A 349 7.84 14.34 30.98
C ASP A 349 8.54 15.70 31.06
N LYS A 350 8.43 16.52 30.00
CA LYS A 350 8.94 17.90 29.93
C LYS A 350 7.83 18.94 30.10
N GLY A 351 6.57 18.50 30.31
CA GLY A 351 5.40 19.38 30.43
C GLY A 351 4.83 19.87 29.11
N THR A 352 5.30 19.34 27.98
CA THR A 352 4.83 19.67 26.62
C THR A 352 3.52 18.94 26.33
N PRO A 353 2.49 19.61 25.78
CA PRO A 353 1.27 18.93 25.33
C PRO A 353 1.58 17.82 24.30
N VAL A 354 0.96 16.66 24.46
CA VAL A 354 1.10 15.54 23.52
C VAL A 354 0.02 15.66 22.45
N ALA A 355 0.43 15.89 21.20
CA ALA A 355 -0.50 16.05 20.08
C ALA A 355 -0.87 14.70 19.46
N TRP A 356 -2.08 14.58 18.92
CA TRP A 356 -2.43 13.46 18.06
C TRP A 356 -1.64 13.53 16.74
N LYS A 357 -0.90 12.47 16.39
CA LYS A 357 -0.06 12.42 15.18
C LYS A 357 -0.85 12.24 13.88
N GLY A 358 -2.16 12.01 13.95
CA GLY A 358 -3.04 11.87 12.79
C GLY A 358 -3.40 10.43 12.43
N CYS A 359 -2.88 9.42 13.13
CA CYS A 359 -3.27 8.03 12.91
C CYS A 359 -4.73 7.77 13.27
N VAL A 360 -5.37 6.87 12.51
CA VAL A 360 -6.78 6.52 12.73
C VAL A 360 -6.95 5.03 12.90
N GLU A 361 -7.99 4.65 13.62
CA GLU A 361 -8.46 3.28 13.72
C GLU A 361 -9.17 2.83 12.43
N ALA A 362 -9.26 1.52 12.25
CA ALA A 362 -10.06 0.93 11.18
C ALA A 362 -11.52 1.29 11.42
N ARG A 363 -12.25 1.64 10.37
CA ARG A 363 -13.68 1.99 10.52
C ARG A 363 -14.52 0.77 10.88
N ALA A 364 -15.74 0.99 11.36
CA ALA A 364 -16.58 -0.11 11.81
C ALA A 364 -16.95 -1.07 10.66
N ASN A 365 -16.85 -2.37 10.92
CA ASN A 365 -17.30 -3.42 10.03
C ASN A 365 -18.79 -3.77 10.29
N ALA A 366 -19.38 -4.61 9.44
CA ALA A 366 -20.81 -4.91 9.55
C ALA A 366 -21.17 -5.70 10.83
N ALA A 367 -20.29 -6.59 11.30
CA ALA A 367 -20.50 -7.35 12.54
C ALA A 367 -20.40 -6.44 13.76
N GLU A 368 -19.41 -5.55 13.78
CA GLU A 368 -19.25 -4.49 14.78
C GLU A 368 -20.47 -3.58 14.86
N ILE A 369 -21.03 -3.16 13.73
CA ILE A 369 -22.26 -2.35 13.69
C ILE A 369 -23.46 -3.14 14.21
N ALA A 370 -23.61 -4.40 13.79
CA ALA A 370 -24.72 -5.25 14.24
C ALA A 370 -24.69 -5.46 15.76
N ALA A 371 -23.51 -5.68 16.33
CA ALA A 371 -23.32 -5.90 17.76
C ALA A 371 -23.59 -4.62 18.57
N VAL A 372 -23.22 -3.45 18.05
CA VAL A 372 -23.55 -2.14 18.63
C VAL A 372 -25.05 -1.88 18.65
N ASN A 373 -25.72 -2.11 17.52
CA ASN A 373 -27.17 -1.90 17.39
C ASN A 373 -27.96 -2.83 18.33
N SER A 374 -27.53 -4.08 18.50
CA SER A 374 -28.22 -5.04 19.38
C SER A 374 -28.01 -4.74 20.87
N SER A 375 -26.85 -4.22 21.25
CA SER A 375 -26.48 -4.10 22.67
C SER A 375 -26.74 -2.73 23.27
N TRP A 376 -26.77 -1.67 22.44
CA TRP A 376 -26.91 -0.29 22.90
C TRP A 376 -28.10 0.44 22.30
N SER A 377 -29.06 -0.28 21.70
CA SER A 377 -30.23 0.29 21.03
C SER A 377 -29.88 1.39 20.00
N ALA A 378 -28.70 1.27 19.39
CA ALA A 378 -28.26 2.16 18.33
C ALA A 378 -28.95 1.80 17.00
N SER A 379 -28.86 2.68 16.02
CA SER A 379 -29.53 2.53 14.71
C SER A 379 -28.60 2.87 13.54
N TYR A 380 -27.37 2.37 13.57
CA TYR A 380 -26.42 2.54 12.47
C TYR A 380 -26.78 1.66 11.28
N ALA A 381 -26.58 2.17 10.07
CA ALA A 381 -26.74 1.37 8.86
C ALA A 381 -25.64 0.30 8.77
N SER A 382 -26.02 -0.95 8.50
CA SER A 382 -25.08 -2.05 8.31
C SER A 382 -24.20 -1.82 7.07
N ALA A 383 -22.88 -1.77 7.26
CA ALA A 383 -21.89 -1.66 6.19
C ALA A 383 -20.50 -2.09 6.66
N ASP A 384 -19.61 -2.42 5.72
CA ASP A 384 -18.20 -2.69 5.99
C ASP A 384 -17.34 -1.48 5.63
N TYR A 385 -17.19 -0.50 6.53
CA TYR A 385 -16.50 0.76 6.24
C TYR A 385 -14.97 0.64 6.23
N ASP A 386 -14.40 -0.31 6.95
CA ASP A 386 -12.97 -0.62 7.00
C ASP A 386 -12.42 -1.08 5.65
N VAL A 387 -13.14 -1.95 4.92
CA VAL A 387 -12.70 -2.58 3.66
C VAL A 387 -13.36 -1.99 2.40
N THR A 388 -13.90 -0.77 2.50
CA THR A 388 -14.48 -0.02 1.40
C THR A 388 -13.95 1.42 1.36
N ASP A 389 -14.08 2.06 0.20
CA ASP A 389 -13.78 3.48 -0.01
C ASP A 389 -14.97 4.41 0.27
N ALA A 390 -16.02 3.92 0.95
CA ALA A 390 -17.19 4.71 1.28
C ALA A 390 -16.78 6.03 1.97
N PRO A 391 -17.28 7.20 1.54
CA PRO A 391 -16.83 8.48 2.06
C PRO A 391 -17.31 8.70 3.51
N PRO A 392 -16.51 9.37 4.37
CA PRO A 392 -16.98 9.83 5.67
C PRO A 392 -18.07 10.90 5.50
N ALA A 393 -19.14 10.79 6.27
CA ALA A 393 -20.27 11.72 6.24
C ALA A 393 -20.72 12.08 7.66
N SER A 394 -20.85 13.37 7.96
CA SER A 394 -21.29 13.84 9.29
C SER A 394 -22.70 13.38 9.69
N GLY A 395 -23.57 13.12 8.70
CA GLY A 395 -24.90 12.52 8.92
C GLY A 395 -24.89 11.00 9.11
N ASN A 396 -23.72 10.35 9.01
CA ASN A 396 -23.55 8.92 9.22
C ASN A 396 -22.30 8.67 10.06
N ALA A 397 -22.46 8.72 11.37
CA ALA A 397 -21.33 8.63 12.31
C ALA A 397 -20.49 7.35 12.13
N ALA A 398 -21.08 6.23 11.72
CA ALA A 398 -20.35 4.98 11.45
C ALA A 398 -19.35 5.06 10.29
N SER A 399 -19.47 6.07 9.43
CA SER A 399 -18.54 6.31 8.32
C SER A 399 -17.33 7.19 8.66
N LEU A 400 -17.35 7.85 9.83
CA LEU A 400 -16.27 8.74 10.29
C LEU A 400 -15.02 7.94 10.66
N PHE A 401 -13.86 8.61 10.65
CA PHE A 401 -12.61 8.02 11.11
C PHE A 401 -12.39 8.29 12.59
N THR A 402 -12.10 7.25 13.36
CA THR A 402 -11.81 7.36 14.79
C THR A 402 -10.32 7.66 15.02
N PRO A 403 -9.95 8.66 15.85
CA PRO A 403 -8.56 8.89 16.20
C PRO A 403 -7.94 7.67 16.87
N TYR A 404 -6.77 7.24 16.39
CA TYR A 404 -5.96 6.21 17.04
C TYR A 404 -5.39 6.74 18.35
N PHE A 405 -5.59 5.98 19.42
CA PHE A 405 -5.02 6.23 20.74
C PHE A 405 -4.69 4.89 21.39
N TRP A 406 -3.41 4.56 21.49
CA TRP A 406 -2.98 3.38 22.24
C TRP A 406 -3.10 3.68 23.74
N PRO A 407 -4.00 3.02 24.48
CA PRO A 407 -4.14 3.25 25.92
C PRO A 407 -2.85 2.95 26.68
N ASP A 408 -2.71 3.58 27.83
CA ASP A 408 -1.61 3.32 28.74
C ASP A 408 -1.84 2.02 29.50
N GLU A 409 -0.81 1.20 29.56
CA GLU A 409 -0.88 -0.15 30.12
C GLU A 409 -0.46 -0.20 31.59
N PRO A 410 -0.93 -1.19 32.36
CA PRO A 410 -0.77 -1.21 33.81
C PRO A 410 0.68 -1.14 34.33
N ASP A 411 0.84 -0.55 35.53
CA ASP A 411 2.09 -0.45 36.29
C ASP A 411 2.42 -1.72 37.08
N TYR A 412 2.37 -2.89 36.45
CA TYR A 412 2.77 -4.13 37.10
C TYR A 412 3.42 -5.13 36.15
N ASP A 413 4.23 -5.99 36.74
CA ASP A 413 4.77 -7.19 36.11
C ASP A 413 3.70 -8.28 36.11
N PHE A 414 3.30 -8.77 34.93
CA PHE A 414 2.18 -9.69 34.81
C PHE A 414 2.49 -11.12 35.31
N ASN A 415 3.77 -11.47 35.52
CA ASN A 415 4.16 -12.76 36.09
C ASN A 415 4.17 -12.73 37.62
N THR A 416 4.65 -11.63 38.20
CA THR A 416 4.87 -11.49 39.65
C THR A 416 3.79 -10.68 40.36
N TRP A 417 2.95 -9.96 39.61
CA TRP A 417 1.95 -9.01 40.12
C TRP A 417 2.53 -7.91 41.02
N VAL A 418 3.83 -7.64 40.86
CA VAL A 418 4.55 -6.57 41.57
C VAL A 418 4.51 -5.30 40.74
N SER A 419 4.38 -4.15 41.41
CA SER A 419 4.37 -2.86 40.73
C SER A 419 5.66 -2.63 39.92
N ALA A 420 5.49 -2.20 38.67
CA ALA A 420 6.55 -1.81 37.75
C ALA A 420 6.30 -0.36 37.33
N ALA A 421 7.31 0.50 37.50
CA ALA A 421 7.17 1.90 37.12
C ALA A 421 7.05 2.06 35.58
N PRO A 422 6.36 3.10 35.10
CA PRO A 422 6.28 3.42 33.68
C PRO A 422 7.65 3.53 33.03
N GLY A 423 7.77 3.07 31.79
CA GLY A 423 9.04 3.14 31.10
C GLY A 423 9.13 2.31 29.82
N LYS A 424 10.29 2.44 29.18
CA LYS A 424 10.58 1.71 27.94
C LYS A 424 10.54 0.21 28.20
N TRP A 425 9.70 -0.50 27.45
CA TRP A 425 9.77 -1.95 27.38
C TRP A 425 11.11 -2.41 26.78
N ILE A 426 11.68 -3.45 27.38
CA ILE A 426 12.90 -4.10 26.91
C ILE A 426 12.58 -5.54 26.53
N SER A 427 13.21 -6.04 25.46
CA SER A 427 13.02 -7.42 25.02
C SER A 427 13.34 -8.41 26.16
N GLY A 428 12.42 -9.35 26.39
CA GLY A 428 12.48 -10.30 27.51
C GLY A 428 11.95 -9.74 28.83
N SER A 429 11.48 -8.49 28.88
CA SER A 429 10.76 -7.95 30.03
C SER A 429 9.41 -8.63 30.22
N THR A 430 9.00 -8.69 31.48
CA THR A 430 7.70 -9.15 31.96
C THR A 430 6.74 -7.99 32.24
N THR A 431 6.96 -6.87 31.56
CA THR A 431 6.11 -5.68 31.54
C THR A 431 5.42 -5.54 30.18
N PHE A 432 4.38 -4.71 30.11
CA PHE A 432 3.68 -4.41 28.87
C PHE A 432 4.48 -3.47 27.94
N HIS A 433 4.13 -3.44 26.64
CA HIS A 433 4.88 -2.69 25.62
C HIS A 433 4.66 -1.18 25.68
N ASN A 434 3.50 -0.73 26.14
CA ASN A 434 3.04 0.65 26.14
C ASN A 434 2.59 1.13 27.53
N ASN A 435 3.40 0.85 28.56
CA ASN A 435 3.29 1.53 29.85
C ASN A 435 4.09 2.84 29.82
N PHE A 436 3.38 3.94 29.65
CA PHE A 436 3.95 5.27 29.48
C PHE A 436 3.54 6.26 30.57
N LYS A 437 2.62 5.91 31.48
CA LYS A 437 2.11 6.84 32.47
C LYS A 437 1.72 6.11 33.75
N ALA A 438 2.08 6.71 34.88
CA ALA A 438 1.79 6.07 36.15
C ALA A 438 0.28 5.96 36.40
N ASP A 439 -0.14 4.79 36.86
CA ASP A 439 -1.51 4.47 37.27
C ASP A 439 -2.00 5.45 38.34
N TYR A 440 -3.31 5.69 38.38
CA TYR A 440 -3.87 6.76 39.21
C TYR A 440 -3.92 6.36 40.70
N PRO A 441 -3.21 7.08 41.60
CA PRO A 441 -3.30 6.82 43.02
C PRO A 441 -4.58 7.47 43.56
N VAL A 442 -5.66 6.69 43.67
CA VAL A 442 -6.93 7.16 44.24
C VAL A 442 -6.67 7.77 45.63
N PRO A 443 -6.96 9.07 45.85
CA PRO A 443 -6.67 9.71 47.12
C PRO A 443 -7.40 9.02 48.28
N SER A 444 -6.70 8.82 49.39
CA SER A 444 -7.28 8.19 50.59
C SER A 444 -8.53 8.91 51.11
N SER A 445 -8.64 10.21 50.83
CA SER A 445 -9.78 11.06 51.18
C SER A 445 -11.05 10.77 50.37
N TRP A 446 -10.99 9.97 49.30
CA TRP A 446 -12.15 9.67 48.47
C TRP A 446 -12.94 8.46 48.98
N ASN A 447 -12.40 7.67 49.93
CA ASN A 447 -12.97 6.41 50.43
C ASN A 447 -13.09 5.29 49.39
N TRP A 448 -12.23 5.33 48.37
CA TRP A 448 -12.18 4.35 47.27
C TRP A 448 -10.82 3.67 47.20
N VAL A 449 -10.81 2.46 46.66
CA VAL A 449 -9.59 1.72 46.30
C VAL A 449 -9.59 1.54 44.78
N ALA A 450 -8.46 1.87 44.14
CA ALA A 450 -8.26 1.63 42.72
C ALA A 450 -8.39 0.13 42.42
N ASN A 451 -9.03 -0.20 41.32
CA ASN A 451 -9.02 -1.58 40.85
C ASN A 451 -7.73 -1.88 40.10
N ASN A 452 -6.72 -2.41 40.81
CA ASN A 452 -5.45 -2.78 40.21
C ASN A 452 -5.58 -3.80 39.06
N TRP A 453 -6.66 -4.60 39.01
CA TRP A 453 -6.92 -5.55 37.93
C TRP A 453 -7.20 -4.88 36.58
N ASN A 454 -7.85 -3.71 36.58
CA ASN A 454 -8.17 -2.93 35.36
C ASN A 454 -7.39 -1.61 35.29
N ALA A 455 -6.21 -1.52 35.90
CA ALA A 455 -5.48 -0.26 35.99
C ALA A 455 -5.16 0.36 34.60
N GLY A 456 -4.96 -0.47 33.57
CA GLY A 456 -4.80 -0.03 32.17
C GLY A 456 -6.07 0.55 31.52
N GLN A 457 -7.24 0.33 32.10
CA GLN A 457 -8.52 0.95 31.68
C GLN A 457 -8.89 2.15 32.55
N ASP A 458 -8.09 2.47 33.57
CA ASP A 458 -8.41 3.56 34.49
C ASP A 458 -8.22 4.91 33.80
N ILE A 459 -9.32 5.45 33.30
CA ILE A 459 -9.33 6.77 32.65
C ILE A 459 -8.91 7.90 33.59
N LEU A 460 -8.99 7.69 34.91
CA LEU A 460 -8.60 8.70 35.91
C LEU A 460 -7.13 9.08 35.81
N LYS A 461 -6.28 8.22 35.24
CA LYS A 461 -4.87 8.56 35.01
C LYS A 461 -4.74 9.76 34.07
N TYR A 462 -5.63 9.94 33.11
CA TYR A 462 -5.61 11.04 32.12
C TYR A 462 -6.16 12.36 32.66
N ASP A 463 -5.97 12.66 33.93
CA ASP A 463 -6.56 13.83 34.59
C ASP A 463 -6.01 15.19 34.11
N GLY A 464 -4.87 15.19 33.43
CA GLY A 464 -4.18 16.38 32.92
C GLY A 464 -3.43 17.21 33.97
N ALA A 465 -3.29 16.69 35.19
CA ALA A 465 -2.63 17.37 36.31
C ALA A 465 -1.60 16.49 37.03
N THR A 466 -1.81 15.17 37.11
CA THR A 466 -0.92 14.23 37.80
C THR A 466 -0.08 13.43 36.81
N ASN A 467 1.15 13.09 37.21
CA ASN A 467 2.11 12.21 36.54
C ASN A 467 2.33 12.51 35.04
N SER A 468 3.49 13.02 34.68
CA SER A 468 3.81 13.21 33.26
C SER A 468 3.84 11.88 32.50
N ALA A 469 3.38 11.90 31.24
CA ALA A 469 3.53 10.76 30.35
C ALA A 469 4.97 10.69 29.82
N ILE A 470 5.60 9.53 29.87
CA ILE A 470 6.88 9.29 29.21
C ILE A 470 6.52 9.00 27.76
N VAL A 471 6.79 9.93 26.85
CA VAL A 471 6.39 9.78 25.44
C VAL A 471 7.61 9.75 24.54
N LYS A 472 7.66 8.76 23.65
CA LYS A 472 8.65 8.68 22.57
C LYS A 472 7.97 8.34 21.26
N GLU A 473 7.97 9.31 20.36
CA GLU A 473 7.27 9.21 19.07
C GLU A 473 8.19 9.00 17.87
N THR A 474 9.50 8.90 18.13
CA THR A 474 10.53 8.67 17.11
C THR A 474 10.82 7.18 16.96
N ALA A 475 10.64 6.67 15.75
CA ALA A 475 10.99 5.31 15.34
C ALA A 475 12.45 4.93 15.69
N PRO A 476 12.79 3.63 15.80
CA PRO A 476 11.90 2.48 15.57
C PRO A 476 11.13 2.03 16.82
N ASP A 477 11.66 2.29 18.02
CA ASP A 477 10.98 2.00 19.29
C ASP A 477 10.14 3.21 19.72
N THR A 478 8.82 3.10 19.74
CA THR A 478 7.91 4.15 20.24
C THR A 478 7.04 3.65 21.38
N TYR A 479 6.67 4.56 22.27
CA TYR A 479 5.72 4.32 23.37
C TYR A 479 5.01 5.65 23.68
N GLY A 480 3.80 5.57 24.21
CA GLY A 480 2.86 6.68 24.34
C GLY A 480 1.58 6.46 23.52
N PRO A 481 0.65 7.43 23.54
CA PRO A 481 -0.66 7.30 22.88
C PRO A 481 -0.58 7.22 21.35
N ASN A 482 0.53 7.68 20.75
CA ASN A 482 0.81 7.58 19.31
C ASN A 482 1.82 6.47 18.96
N ALA A 483 2.06 5.50 19.85
CA ALA A 483 2.97 4.39 19.59
C ALA A 483 2.61 3.68 18.27
N ALA A 484 3.63 3.29 17.50
CA ALA A 484 3.51 2.69 16.17
C ALA A 484 2.68 3.51 15.16
N CYS A 485 2.52 4.83 15.33
CA CYS A 485 1.88 5.68 14.32
C CYS A 485 2.88 6.07 13.21
N PRO A 486 2.74 5.55 11.97
CA PRO A 486 3.72 5.75 10.91
C PRO A 486 3.71 7.17 10.35
N GLN A 487 4.64 7.42 9.43
CA GLN A 487 4.68 8.64 8.62
C GLN A 487 3.34 8.85 7.88
N PRO A 488 2.93 10.11 7.66
CA PRO A 488 1.71 10.39 6.92
C PRO A 488 1.77 9.91 5.46
N ILE A 489 0.62 9.47 4.95
CA ILE A 489 0.43 9.16 3.54
C ILE A 489 0.84 10.35 2.67
N THR A 490 1.53 10.05 1.58
CA THR A 490 1.71 11.00 0.47
C THR A 490 0.54 10.88 -0.47
N ARG A 491 -0.26 11.96 -0.58
CA ARG A 491 -1.38 12.06 -1.52
C ARG A 491 -0.93 11.91 -2.96
N LEU A 492 -1.90 11.60 -3.82
CA LEU A 492 -1.67 11.34 -5.24
C LEU A 492 -1.06 12.57 -5.93
N THR A 493 0.17 12.45 -6.41
CA THR A 493 0.94 13.57 -6.99
C THR A 493 1.70 13.16 -8.25
N ASN A 494 1.92 14.11 -9.16
CA ASN A 494 2.80 13.94 -10.32
C ASN A 494 4.24 14.43 -10.05
N ASN A 495 4.56 14.87 -8.83
CA ASN A 495 5.90 15.29 -8.45
C ASN A 495 6.74 14.09 -8.00
N GLN A 496 7.65 13.64 -8.87
CA GLN A 496 8.56 12.52 -8.59
C GLN A 496 9.42 12.76 -7.34
N GLY A 497 9.92 14.00 -7.14
CA GLY A 497 10.73 14.34 -5.98
C GLY A 497 9.97 14.15 -4.67
N THR A 498 8.70 14.57 -4.60
CA THR A 498 7.84 14.35 -3.43
C THR A 498 7.66 12.87 -3.11
N VAL A 499 7.42 12.04 -4.13
CA VAL A 499 7.22 10.58 -3.96
C VAL A 499 8.51 9.91 -3.49
N ILE A 500 9.66 10.24 -4.09
CA ILE A 500 10.97 9.71 -3.68
C ILE A 500 11.28 10.13 -2.25
N SER A 501 11.09 11.40 -1.89
CA SER A 501 11.31 11.88 -0.51
C SER A 501 10.44 11.14 0.50
N ALA A 502 9.18 10.82 0.16
CA ALA A 502 8.30 10.05 1.03
C ALA A 502 8.81 8.63 1.26
N ILE A 503 9.25 7.94 0.19
CA ILE A 503 9.85 6.60 0.27
C ILE A 503 11.11 6.63 1.14
N GLU A 504 12.01 7.59 0.91
CA GLU A 504 13.26 7.72 1.66
C GLU A 504 13.00 8.04 3.15
N ALA A 505 11.91 8.72 3.48
CA ALA A 505 11.53 9.06 4.86
C ALA A 505 10.90 7.90 5.63
N MET A 506 10.57 6.78 5.00
CA MET A 506 10.00 5.61 5.68
C MET A 506 10.98 5.05 6.73
N ASN A 507 10.45 4.67 7.88
CA ASN A 507 11.19 3.94 8.91
C ASN A 507 10.39 2.69 9.24
N PHE A 508 11.06 1.64 9.72
CA PHE A 508 10.35 0.52 10.33
C PHE A 508 9.90 0.90 11.74
N TRP A 509 8.82 0.27 12.20
CA TRP A 509 8.24 0.51 13.52
C TRP A 509 8.15 -0.80 14.28
N TYR A 510 8.79 -0.88 15.45
CA TYR A 510 8.58 -1.99 16.37
C TYR A 510 7.19 -1.89 17.00
N ASN A 511 6.67 -3.04 17.41
CA ASN A 511 5.37 -3.20 18.08
C ASN A 511 4.17 -2.90 17.16
N GLY A 512 2.97 -3.20 17.63
CA GLY A 512 1.72 -3.12 16.87
C GLY A 512 1.47 -4.40 16.05
N GLY A 513 2.31 -4.67 15.06
CA GLY A 513 2.17 -5.78 14.10
C GLY A 513 1.76 -5.34 12.70
N THR A 514 1.25 -6.27 11.90
CA THR A 514 1.02 -6.13 10.45
C THR A 514 -0.45 -6.29 10.10
N VAL A 515 -1.09 -5.21 9.68
CA VAL A 515 -2.50 -5.17 9.25
C VAL A 515 -2.56 -4.77 7.77
N ILE A 516 -2.41 -5.76 6.88
CA ILE A 516 -2.29 -5.54 5.43
C ILE A 516 -3.58 -4.95 4.83
N SER A 517 -4.74 -5.29 5.40
CA SER A 517 -6.04 -4.75 4.97
C SER A 517 -6.11 -3.23 5.09
N GLU A 518 -5.48 -2.64 6.10
CA GLU A 518 -5.42 -1.18 6.25
C GLU A 518 -4.50 -0.55 5.20
N GLY A 519 -3.33 -1.16 4.95
CA GLY A 519 -2.43 -0.75 3.87
C GLY A 519 -3.13 -0.72 2.51
N LEU A 520 -3.83 -1.80 2.16
CA LEU A 520 -4.57 -1.91 0.90
C LEU A 520 -5.72 -0.90 0.83
N THR A 521 -6.53 -0.79 1.90
CA THR A 521 -7.73 0.06 1.83
C THR A 521 -7.37 1.54 1.84
N TRP A 522 -6.32 1.95 2.56
CA TRP A 522 -5.81 3.32 2.47
C TRP A 522 -5.18 3.63 1.11
N ALA A 523 -4.47 2.68 0.49
CA ALA A 523 -4.01 2.81 -0.89
C ALA A 523 -5.18 2.93 -1.89
N TRP A 524 -6.29 2.23 -1.67
CA TRP A 524 -7.49 2.45 -2.46
C TRP A 524 -8.05 3.87 -2.26
N ARG A 525 -8.14 4.35 -1.01
CA ARG A 525 -8.64 5.72 -0.70
C ARG A 525 -7.81 6.84 -1.34
N THR A 526 -6.50 6.67 -1.54
CA THR A 526 -5.66 7.71 -2.19
C THR A 526 -5.90 7.85 -3.69
N ILE A 527 -6.37 6.80 -4.36
CA ILE A 527 -6.72 6.80 -5.79
C ILE A 527 -8.24 6.79 -6.01
N SER A 528 -9.03 6.94 -4.96
CA SER A 528 -10.49 7.05 -5.05
C SER A 528 -10.91 8.48 -5.43
N PRO A 529 -11.98 8.66 -6.23
CA PRO A 529 -12.65 9.94 -6.39
C PRO A 529 -13.46 10.34 -5.14
N GLU A 530 -13.65 9.43 -4.19
CA GLU A 530 -14.40 9.68 -2.96
C GLU A 530 -13.52 10.34 -1.87
N LYS A 531 -14.19 10.98 -0.91
CA LYS A 531 -13.54 11.44 0.33
C LYS A 531 -12.87 10.25 1.06
N PRO A 532 -11.74 10.45 1.76
CA PRO A 532 -11.33 11.73 2.34
C PRO A 532 -10.45 12.62 1.47
N PHE A 533 -9.81 12.08 0.42
CA PHE A 533 -8.92 12.86 -0.43
C PHE A 533 -9.60 13.36 -1.71
N ALA A 534 -10.42 12.49 -2.34
CA ALA A 534 -11.06 12.76 -3.63
C ALA A 534 -10.08 13.19 -4.74
N ASP A 535 -8.85 12.68 -4.71
CA ASP A 535 -7.78 13.03 -5.67
C ASP A 535 -7.86 12.23 -6.97
N GLY A 536 -8.46 11.03 -6.92
CA GLY A 536 -8.53 10.09 -8.02
C GLY A 536 -9.58 10.47 -9.07
N ALA A 537 -9.37 10.04 -10.31
CA ALA A 537 -10.40 10.13 -11.35
C ALA A 537 -11.65 9.33 -10.97
N ALA A 538 -12.82 9.69 -11.54
CA ALA A 538 -14.05 8.95 -11.34
C ALA A 538 -13.89 7.48 -11.75
N TYR A 539 -14.54 6.55 -11.04
CA TYR A 539 -14.52 5.11 -11.42
C TYR A 539 -15.12 4.83 -12.80
N THR A 540 -15.95 5.74 -13.31
CA THR A 540 -16.53 5.66 -14.65
C THR A 540 -15.56 6.12 -15.75
N ASP A 541 -14.41 6.70 -15.41
CA ASP A 541 -13.39 7.09 -16.38
C ASP A 541 -12.61 5.87 -16.89
N ALA A 542 -13.05 5.33 -18.03
CA ALA A 542 -12.41 4.20 -18.68
C ALA A 542 -11.00 4.49 -19.23
N LYS A 543 -10.57 5.77 -19.28
CA LYS A 543 -9.23 6.14 -19.76
C LYS A 543 -8.19 6.03 -18.65
N THR A 544 -8.56 6.36 -17.41
CA THR A 544 -7.62 6.39 -16.29
C THR A 544 -7.44 4.99 -15.71
N LYS A 545 -6.21 4.47 -15.77
CA LYS A 545 -5.87 3.20 -15.12
C LYS A 545 -5.63 3.46 -13.63
N LYS A 546 -6.27 2.67 -12.77
CA LYS A 546 -6.06 2.69 -11.31
C LYS A 546 -5.32 1.44 -10.88
N VAL A 547 -4.20 1.63 -10.18
CA VAL A 547 -3.30 0.54 -9.80
C VAL A 547 -2.95 0.64 -8.32
N ILE A 548 -2.98 -0.48 -7.61
CA ILE A 548 -2.40 -0.63 -6.28
C ILE A 548 -1.22 -1.59 -6.39
N VAL A 549 -0.08 -1.19 -5.84
CA VAL A 549 1.08 -2.06 -5.60
C VAL A 549 1.15 -2.28 -4.10
N LEU A 550 0.80 -3.49 -3.66
CA LEU A 550 0.82 -3.91 -2.26
C LEU A 550 2.08 -4.74 -2.01
N MET A 551 2.91 -4.31 -1.07
CA MET A 551 4.13 -5.00 -0.69
C MET A 551 4.14 -5.27 0.81
N THR A 552 4.50 -6.50 1.19
CA THR A 552 4.69 -6.94 2.58
C THR A 552 5.73 -8.06 2.65
N ASP A 553 6.43 -8.18 3.78
CA ASP A 553 7.29 -9.33 4.07
C ASP A 553 6.57 -10.50 4.76
N GLY A 554 5.31 -10.30 5.16
CA GLY A 554 4.82 -10.97 6.35
C GLY A 554 3.43 -11.56 6.31
N VAL A 555 3.04 -12.00 7.51
CA VAL A 555 1.76 -12.61 7.85
C VAL A 555 0.92 -11.54 8.54
N ASN A 556 -0.38 -11.48 8.25
CA ASN A 556 -1.27 -10.64 9.03
C ASN A 556 -1.26 -11.07 10.50
N GLY A 557 -1.07 -10.12 11.41
CA GLY A 557 -1.08 -10.42 12.83
C GLY A 557 -0.67 -9.23 13.68
N LEU A 558 -0.86 -9.37 14.98
CA LEU A 558 -0.43 -8.39 15.97
C LEU A 558 0.65 -9.00 16.84
N ALA A 559 1.57 -8.18 17.36
CA ALA A 559 2.56 -8.65 18.31
C ALA A 559 1.91 -8.98 19.66
N GLU A 560 2.52 -9.90 20.41
CA GLU A 560 2.14 -10.08 21.82
C GLU A 560 2.52 -8.83 22.61
N ASN A 561 1.71 -8.47 23.60
CA ASN A 561 1.92 -7.25 24.38
C ASN A 561 2.86 -7.46 25.58
N GLY A 562 3.97 -8.15 25.35
CA GLY A 562 4.90 -8.58 26.39
C GLY A 562 4.37 -9.65 27.35
N ASN A 563 3.07 -9.95 27.39
CA ASN A 563 2.45 -10.91 28.32
C ASN A 563 2.71 -12.38 27.90
N SER A 564 3.24 -13.19 28.82
CA SER A 564 3.59 -14.60 28.61
C SER A 564 2.34 -15.47 28.37
N ALA A 565 1.92 -15.60 27.11
CA ALA A 565 0.99 -16.62 26.58
C ALA A 565 -0.38 -16.84 27.29
N GLY A 566 -0.72 -16.10 28.36
CA GLY A 566 -1.81 -16.46 29.27
C GLY A 566 -3.03 -15.54 29.24
N ALA A 567 -2.92 -14.30 28.74
CA ALA A 567 -4.02 -13.34 28.76
C ALA A 567 -4.71 -13.09 27.41
N GLY A 568 -4.16 -13.55 26.28
CA GLY A 568 -4.73 -13.28 24.95
C GLY A 568 -4.75 -11.79 24.58
N ILE A 569 -3.81 -11.00 25.09
CA ILE A 569 -3.71 -9.55 24.83
C ILE A 569 -2.59 -9.31 23.81
N SER A 570 -2.94 -8.67 22.70
CA SER A 570 -2.00 -8.19 21.67
C SER A 570 -1.58 -6.76 21.95
N ASP A 571 -0.64 -6.26 21.16
CA ASP A 571 -0.45 -4.81 21.00
C ASP A 571 -1.72 -4.14 20.44
N TYR A 572 -1.85 -2.82 20.63
CA TYR A 572 -2.97 -2.05 20.12
C TYR A 572 -2.81 -1.75 18.63
N SER A 573 -3.86 -2.00 17.85
CA SER A 573 -3.88 -1.82 16.40
C SER A 573 -4.98 -0.87 15.95
N ALA A 574 -5.12 -0.69 14.65
CA ALA A 574 -6.28 -0.04 14.06
C ALA A 574 -7.60 -0.72 14.48
N TYR A 575 -7.59 -2.02 14.80
CA TYR A 575 -8.75 -2.75 15.33
C TYR A 575 -8.84 -2.78 16.87
N GLY A 576 -7.92 -2.11 17.55
CA GLY A 576 -7.74 -2.21 19.00
C GLY A 576 -6.94 -3.45 19.42
N TYR A 577 -7.11 -3.88 20.67
CA TYR A 577 -6.48 -5.08 21.22
C TYR A 577 -7.19 -6.38 20.80
N MET A 578 -6.52 -7.52 20.78
CA MET A 578 -7.20 -8.82 20.57
C MET A 578 -8.10 -9.21 21.75
N GLY A 579 -7.64 -9.01 22.99
CA GLY A 579 -8.39 -9.34 24.21
C GLY A 579 -9.22 -8.16 24.73
N GLY A 580 -10.50 -8.38 25.06
CA GLY A 580 -11.35 -7.38 25.73
C GLY A 580 -11.79 -6.17 24.89
N SER A 581 -11.61 -6.21 23.56
CA SER A 581 -11.97 -5.11 22.64
C SER A 581 -13.14 -5.48 21.70
N ARG A 582 -13.40 -4.61 20.71
CA ARG A 582 -14.32 -4.87 19.58
C ARG A 582 -14.00 -6.17 18.83
N LEU A 583 -12.73 -6.55 18.70
CA LEU A 583 -12.33 -7.82 18.07
C LEU A 583 -12.84 -9.03 18.86
N SER A 584 -12.69 -9.01 20.18
CA SER A 584 -13.09 -10.11 21.06
C SER A 584 -14.61 -10.24 21.15
N TRP A 585 -15.30 -9.10 21.28
CA TRP A 585 -16.74 -9.09 21.54
C TRP A 585 -17.60 -9.14 20.27
N ALA A 586 -17.26 -8.35 19.25
CA ALA A 586 -18.07 -8.24 18.05
C ALA A 586 -17.68 -9.30 17.01
N ASP A 587 -16.38 -9.47 16.80
CA ASP A 587 -15.84 -10.37 15.77
C ASP A 587 -15.47 -11.77 16.30
N ASN A 588 -15.62 -11.99 17.61
CA ASN A 588 -15.33 -13.26 18.29
C ASN A 588 -13.88 -13.75 18.08
N VAL A 589 -12.93 -12.82 18.07
CA VAL A 589 -11.49 -13.09 17.94
C VAL A 589 -10.87 -13.22 19.34
N GLN A 590 -10.50 -14.45 19.74
CA GLN A 590 -9.97 -14.75 21.07
C GLN A 590 -8.53 -15.30 21.05
N THR A 591 -8.02 -15.65 19.87
CA THR A 591 -6.71 -16.30 19.68
C THR A 591 -5.96 -15.69 18.49
N TYR A 592 -4.64 -15.81 18.48
CA TYR A 592 -3.82 -15.30 17.36
C TYR A 592 -4.15 -15.98 16.02
N ASP A 593 -4.52 -17.26 16.03
CA ASP A 593 -4.95 -17.96 14.81
C ASP A 593 -6.28 -17.41 14.27
N GLN A 594 -7.23 -17.10 15.16
CA GLN A 594 -8.48 -16.43 14.79
C GLN A 594 -8.22 -15.00 14.31
N LEU A 595 -7.27 -14.29 14.91
CA LEU A 595 -6.88 -12.95 14.51
C LEU A 595 -6.28 -12.92 13.11
N GLN A 596 -5.35 -13.82 12.82
CA GLN A 596 -4.80 -13.98 11.47
C GLN A 596 -5.91 -14.27 10.47
N THR A 597 -6.79 -15.22 10.79
CA THR A 597 -7.96 -15.56 9.93
C THR A 597 -8.88 -14.35 9.70
N PHE A 598 -9.17 -13.57 10.73
CA PHE A 598 -9.97 -12.35 10.63
C PHE A 598 -9.32 -11.35 9.69
N LEU A 599 -8.04 -11.01 9.91
CA LEU A 599 -7.30 -10.03 9.10
C LEU A 599 -7.15 -10.48 7.64
N ASP A 600 -6.92 -11.78 7.40
CA ASP A 600 -6.87 -12.35 6.05
C ASP A 600 -8.21 -12.22 5.33
N ASN A 601 -9.31 -12.45 6.03
CA ASN A 601 -10.65 -12.28 5.48
C ASN A 601 -10.96 -10.81 5.19
N ARG A 602 -10.54 -9.88 6.06
CA ARG A 602 -10.66 -8.43 5.80
C ARG A 602 -9.85 -8.04 4.56
N LEU A 603 -8.60 -8.52 4.43
CA LEU A 603 -7.76 -8.27 3.26
C LEU A 603 -8.42 -8.79 1.98
N LYS A 604 -8.84 -10.06 1.95
CA LYS A 604 -9.51 -10.65 0.78
C LYS A 604 -10.72 -9.82 0.35
N LYS A 605 -11.56 -9.41 1.31
CA LYS A 605 -12.74 -8.59 1.05
C LYS A 605 -12.39 -7.21 0.49
N ALA A 606 -11.36 -6.56 1.03
CA ALA A 606 -10.86 -5.29 0.50
C ALA A 606 -10.31 -5.45 -0.94
N CYS A 607 -9.59 -6.54 -1.23
CA CYS A 607 -9.11 -6.84 -2.59
C CYS A 607 -10.28 -7.03 -3.56
N ASP A 608 -11.29 -7.82 -3.17
CA ASP A 608 -12.46 -8.08 -4.02
C ASP A 608 -13.26 -6.81 -4.29
N ASN A 609 -13.46 -5.98 -3.26
CA ASN A 609 -14.13 -4.68 -3.41
C ASN A 609 -13.36 -3.72 -4.33
N ALA A 610 -12.04 -3.61 -4.17
CA ALA A 610 -11.21 -2.76 -5.02
C ALA A 610 -11.19 -3.26 -6.49
N LYS A 611 -11.04 -4.59 -6.70
CA LYS A 611 -11.12 -5.21 -8.04
C LYS A 611 -12.48 -4.96 -8.70
N ALA A 612 -13.57 -5.01 -7.93
CA ALA A 612 -14.92 -4.72 -8.43
C ALA A 612 -15.08 -3.27 -8.92
N LYS A 613 -14.25 -2.33 -8.45
CA LYS A 613 -14.17 -0.95 -8.96
C LYS A 613 -13.23 -0.77 -10.16
N GLY A 614 -12.70 -1.87 -10.71
CA GLY A 614 -11.78 -1.84 -11.86
C GLY A 614 -10.32 -1.51 -11.50
N ILE A 615 -9.95 -1.60 -10.21
CA ILE A 615 -8.58 -1.35 -9.76
C ILE A 615 -7.73 -2.61 -10.00
N SER A 616 -6.57 -2.41 -10.62
CA SER A 616 -5.58 -3.48 -10.81
C SER A 616 -4.66 -3.57 -9.59
N ILE A 617 -4.59 -4.73 -8.96
CA ILE A 617 -3.75 -4.98 -7.79
C ILE A 617 -2.56 -5.83 -8.22
N TYR A 618 -1.37 -5.36 -7.87
CA TYR A 618 -0.10 -6.07 -7.93
C TYR A 618 0.38 -6.31 -6.50
N THR A 619 0.88 -7.52 -6.23
CA THR A 619 1.34 -7.87 -4.89
C THR A 619 2.78 -8.34 -4.92
N VAL A 620 3.58 -7.95 -3.92
CA VAL A 620 4.96 -8.39 -3.76
C VAL A 620 5.13 -8.94 -2.35
N MET A 621 5.30 -10.26 -2.23
CA MET A 621 5.76 -10.88 -0.98
C MET A 621 7.28 -10.79 -0.93
N PHE A 622 7.84 -10.28 0.16
CA PHE A 622 9.30 -10.22 0.35
C PHE A 622 9.75 -11.09 1.52
N ASN A 623 10.19 -12.32 1.24
CA ASN A 623 10.74 -13.20 2.28
C ASN A 623 12.27 -13.21 2.20
N HIS A 624 12.90 -12.11 2.58
CA HIS A 624 14.35 -12.02 2.64
C HIS A 624 14.90 -13.00 3.67
N ASN A 625 15.99 -13.72 3.36
CA ASN A 625 16.69 -14.61 4.28
C ASN A 625 15.84 -15.73 4.95
N GLY A 626 14.64 -16.01 4.46
CA GLY A 626 13.80 -17.09 4.98
C GLY A 626 13.28 -16.85 6.40
N PHE A 627 13.03 -15.59 6.79
CA PHE A 627 12.46 -15.27 8.11
C PHE A 627 11.10 -15.92 8.34
N LEU A 628 10.31 -16.12 7.29
CA LEU A 628 9.08 -16.89 7.37
C LEU A 628 9.36 -18.40 7.32
N SER A 629 8.72 -19.16 8.21
CA SER A 629 8.67 -20.62 8.07
C SER A 629 8.01 -21.03 6.75
N GLN A 630 8.28 -22.25 6.28
CA GLN A 630 7.72 -22.75 5.01
C GLN A 630 6.18 -22.66 4.98
N THR A 631 5.52 -22.94 6.11
CA THR A 631 4.05 -22.82 6.23
C THR A 631 3.58 -21.38 6.14
N GLN A 632 4.25 -20.45 6.84
CA GLN A 632 3.92 -19.02 6.80
C GLN A 632 4.14 -18.45 5.40
N GLN A 633 5.24 -18.81 4.74
CA GLN A 633 5.53 -18.38 3.38
C GLN A 633 4.47 -18.88 2.39
N ALA A 634 4.08 -20.15 2.48
CA ALA A 634 3.03 -20.72 1.63
C ALA A 634 1.69 -20.01 1.86
N HIS A 635 1.35 -19.74 3.13
CA HIS A 635 0.15 -19.01 3.51
C HIS A 635 0.15 -17.57 2.94
N SER A 636 1.17 -16.77 3.24
CA SER A 636 1.27 -15.37 2.76
C SER A 636 1.33 -15.29 1.24
N SER A 637 2.05 -16.21 0.58
CA SER A 637 2.09 -16.28 -0.89
C SER A 637 0.69 -16.53 -1.48
N ALA A 638 -0.08 -17.46 -0.91
CA ALA A 638 -1.43 -17.78 -1.36
C ALA A 638 -2.39 -16.60 -1.14
N LEU A 639 -2.28 -15.92 0.01
CA LEU A 639 -3.09 -14.76 0.35
C LEU A 639 -2.84 -13.57 -0.60
N LEU A 640 -1.57 -13.23 -0.85
CA LEU A 640 -1.22 -12.16 -1.78
C LEU A 640 -1.57 -12.52 -3.23
N ALA A 641 -1.37 -13.77 -3.64
CA ALA A 641 -1.80 -14.25 -4.95
C ALA A 641 -3.32 -14.14 -5.16
N TYR A 642 -4.13 -14.36 -4.11
CA TYR A 642 -5.58 -14.12 -4.17
C TYR A 642 -5.93 -12.64 -4.38
N CYS A 643 -5.18 -11.75 -3.71
CA CYS A 643 -5.42 -10.31 -3.79
C CYS A 643 -5.06 -9.73 -5.17
N ALA A 644 -4.00 -10.24 -5.79
CA ALA A 644 -3.57 -9.84 -7.11
C ALA A 644 -4.67 -10.00 -8.17
N SER A 645 -4.85 -9.02 -9.06
CA SER A 645 -5.93 -9.06 -10.05
C SER A 645 -5.75 -10.16 -11.12
N LYS A 646 -4.52 -10.65 -11.29
CA LYS A 646 -4.15 -11.74 -12.21
C LYS A 646 -3.05 -12.58 -11.54
N PRO A 647 -2.92 -13.88 -11.87
CA PRO A 647 -1.80 -14.69 -11.38
C PRO A 647 -0.44 -14.05 -11.67
N ASP A 648 -0.32 -13.41 -12.84
CA ASP A 648 0.87 -12.71 -13.31
C ASP A 648 1.19 -11.40 -12.57
N ASN A 649 0.28 -10.92 -11.73
CA ASN A 649 0.46 -9.71 -10.92
C ASN A 649 0.98 -10.02 -9.50
N ALA A 650 1.13 -11.30 -9.15
CA ALA A 650 1.65 -11.73 -7.86
C ALA A 650 3.14 -12.09 -7.99
N TYR A 651 3.98 -11.42 -7.19
CA TYR A 651 5.42 -11.62 -7.17
C TYR A 651 5.87 -12.12 -5.80
N VAL A 652 6.87 -12.99 -5.81
CA VAL A 652 7.56 -13.47 -4.61
C VAL A 652 9.03 -13.13 -4.79
N ALA A 653 9.57 -12.33 -3.87
CA ALA A 653 10.96 -11.95 -3.81
C ALA A 653 11.61 -12.57 -2.57
N THR A 654 12.75 -13.21 -2.75
CA THR A 654 13.53 -13.84 -1.65
C THR A 654 14.80 -13.08 -1.31
N ASP A 655 15.15 -12.06 -2.10
CA ASP A 655 16.30 -11.19 -1.93
C ASP A 655 16.07 -9.83 -2.61
N SER A 656 16.97 -8.88 -2.36
CA SER A 656 16.88 -7.51 -2.85
C SER A 656 16.90 -7.40 -4.39
N ASN A 657 17.53 -8.34 -5.10
CA ASN A 657 17.56 -8.33 -6.56
C ASN A 657 16.20 -8.78 -7.11
N ALA A 658 15.66 -9.89 -6.60
CA ALA A 658 14.32 -10.35 -6.95
C ALA A 658 13.24 -9.31 -6.63
N LEU A 659 13.41 -8.56 -5.53
CA LEU A 659 12.53 -7.44 -5.17
C LEU A 659 12.62 -6.31 -6.22
N SER A 660 13.84 -5.93 -6.58
CA SER A 660 14.07 -4.90 -7.61
C SER A 660 13.50 -5.32 -8.97
N ASP A 661 13.66 -6.59 -9.35
CA ASP A 661 13.10 -7.17 -10.57
C ASP A 661 11.56 -7.18 -10.55
N ALA A 662 10.94 -7.52 -9.42
CA ALA A 662 9.49 -7.45 -9.26
C ALA A 662 8.97 -6.02 -9.48
N PHE A 663 9.57 -5.02 -8.84
CA PHE A 663 9.21 -3.62 -8.99
C PHE A 663 9.48 -3.08 -10.41
N ALA A 664 10.57 -3.52 -11.05
CA ALA A 664 10.84 -3.21 -12.45
C ALA A 664 9.77 -3.80 -13.38
N ASN A 665 9.37 -5.06 -13.17
CA ASN A 665 8.32 -5.71 -13.96
C ASN A 665 6.95 -5.05 -13.76
N ILE A 666 6.63 -4.63 -12.53
CA ILE A 666 5.40 -3.88 -12.23
C ILE A 666 5.43 -2.53 -12.93
N SER A 667 6.57 -1.82 -12.94
CA SER A 667 6.68 -0.51 -13.59
C SER A 667 6.30 -0.60 -15.07
N VAL A 668 6.77 -1.64 -15.76
CA VAL A 668 6.37 -1.98 -17.13
C VAL A 668 4.89 -2.37 -17.17
N ALA A 669 4.44 -3.38 -16.42
CA ALA A 669 3.06 -3.88 -16.54
C ALA A 669 1.98 -2.83 -16.23
N ALA A 670 2.21 -1.96 -15.25
CA ALA A 670 1.27 -0.95 -14.79
C ALA A 670 1.18 0.25 -15.74
N THR A 671 2.28 0.60 -16.42
CA THR A 671 2.36 1.82 -17.25
C THR A 671 2.57 1.57 -18.73
N ALA A 672 2.81 0.32 -19.14
CA ALA A 672 3.04 -0.04 -20.53
C ALA A 672 1.87 0.37 -21.43
N THR A 673 2.22 1.15 -22.44
CA THR A 673 1.54 1.15 -23.74
C THR A 673 1.92 -0.14 -24.50
N PRO A 674 1.13 -0.60 -25.48
CA PRO A 674 1.48 -1.77 -26.28
C PRO A 674 2.89 -1.63 -26.87
N LEU A 675 3.62 -2.74 -26.98
CA LEU A 675 4.96 -2.80 -27.58
C LEU A 675 4.94 -2.13 -28.97
N ARG A 676 5.85 -1.17 -29.21
CA ARG A 676 5.96 -0.47 -30.50
C ARG A 676 7.38 -0.58 -31.05
N LEU A 677 7.48 -0.64 -32.38
CA LEU A 677 8.75 -0.50 -33.08
C LEU A 677 9.29 0.91 -32.86
N THR A 678 10.55 0.99 -32.45
CA THR A 678 11.24 2.25 -32.19
C THR A 678 12.38 2.53 -33.16
N LYS A 679 12.89 1.50 -33.85
CA LYS A 679 13.94 1.65 -34.84
C LYS A 679 14.00 0.49 -35.82
#